data_AF-A0A930Y256-F1
#
_entry.id   AF-A0A930Y256-F1
#
_cell.length_a   1.000
_cell.length_b   1.000
_cell.length_c   1.000
_cell.angle_alpha   90.00
_cell.angle_beta   90.00
_cell.angle_gamma   90.00
#
_symmetry.space_group_name_H-M   'P 1'
#
loop_
_entity.id
_entity.type
_entity.pdbx_description
1 polymer ?
#
loop_
_entity_poly.entity_id
_entity_poly.type
_entity_poly.pdbx_seq_one_letter_code
_entity_poly.pdbx_strand_id
1 'polypeptide(L)'
;MPEIVRLEIDEREDFADGHRFDPSGAYERLEGKAHFSVNPDHPAWADIVDLDKVARNGQGLVEYASDFCILKPKDGAGNRRLLFAYGNRGNKRELQFFNDAPATNHPRSLADAGNGFLMRRGYSVVWVAWEGDLLPGDGRLCLDLPVASHPDGSSITGIVRREFIADSAGISTFPLSGQASTRSYPAVCLDPARATLTKRRYPDSPRIQIAGDRFAFARIEYSPSALDAQGTESALVESDSHLHLFDGFEPGFIYELVYTACDPRPYGAGHAVVRDVVDFLRHEEDPARNPLAGSIDRAYAWGRSQTGRCIRDFVYQGYNAAPSGGRIFDGVMPHVSGAGLMWMNHRFARVVSPAGQQYEDHDNCADRFPFAYGPSTDHSSGIEDAILKRPDTDPLVIHTQSASEYWQRRGSLVHTDTRGNDLEPPENVRIYLWSSSQHFANPRVSALPSPGICRHLENIVQTSMFLRAMLDALDAWVSKGVPPPASRIPKRSDGSLVTFEAWAAQFPDIPGVAKPRSPNLLPRLDFGPDFSKGLLQEPPRLISDDSEGAGYAILVPAVDADGNDVAGARAPMVAAPLCTYTGWNLRRKGFGHGAMHVLSGSAIPFPDSEDEAKWSGDLRLPISMRYGSVEDYLQAIENAAKLLVADRLMLEEDIEGAVERARALGEAFFGTLSRDDTKPSSG
;
A
#
# COMPACT_ATOMS: atom_id res chain seq x y z
N MET A 1 7.00 -35.87 -7.93
CA MET A 1 7.40 -34.50 -8.32
C MET A 1 8.58 -34.11 -7.45
N PRO A 2 9.55 -33.30 -7.92
CA PRO A 2 10.61 -32.78 -7.06
C PRO A 2 10.01 -32.02 -5.87
N GLU A 3 10.73 -31.98 -4.76
CA GLU A 3 10.38 -31.15 -3.61
C GLU A 3 10.43 -29.68 -4.04
N ILE A 4 9.26 -29.04 -4.14
CA ILE A 4 9.14 -27.65 -4.60
C ILE A 4 9.62 -26.69 -3.51
N VAL A 5 9.26 -26.96 -2.25
CA VAL A 5 9.56 -26.10 -1.10
C VAL A 5 10.25 -26.93 -0.02
N ARG A 6 11.38 -26.43 0.48
CA ARG A 6 12.05 -26.92 1.69
C ARG A 6 12.23 -25.76 2.68
N LEU A 7 11.67 -25.89 3.87
CA LEU A 7 11.87 -24.90 4.94
C LEU A 7 13.13 -25.24 5.74
N GLU A 8 13.99 -24.25 5.91
CA GLU A 8 15.13 -24.24 6.84
C GLU A 8 14.81 -23.25 7.94
N ILE A 9 14.65 -23.73 9.18
CA ILE A 9 14.36 -22.90 10.35
C ILE A 9 15.68 -22.60 11.05
N ASP A 10 16.09 -21.34 11.04
CA ASP A 10 17.31 -20.85 11.67
C ASP A 10 17.07 -20.47 13.14
N GLU A 11 15.90 -19.89 13.43
CA GLU A 11 15.52 -19.46 14.77
C GLU A 11 14.16 -20.05 15.16
N ARG A 12 14.08 -20.57 16.39
CA ARG A 12 12.84 -20.96 17.08
C ARG A 12 12.89 -20.44 18.51
N GLU A 13 11.96 -19.57 18.86
CA GLU A 13 11.90 -18.97 20.19
C GLU A 13 10.47 -18.73 20.68
N ASP A 14 10.34 -18.53 21.99
CA ASP A 14 9.09 -18.12 22.62
C ASP A 14 8.78 -16.67 22.24
N PHE A 15 7.57 -16.43 21.70
CA PHE A 15 7.13 -15.07 21.45
C PHE A 15 6.65 -14.43 22.77
N ALA A 16 7.00 -13.16 22.97
CA ALA A 16 6.62 -12.38 24.16
C ALA A 16 7.01 -13.06 25.47
N ASP A 17 8.22 -13.65 25.53
CA ASP A 17 8.75 -14.37 26.71
C ASP A 17 7.80 -15.47 27.23
N GLY A 18 7.05 -16.11 26.34
CA GLY A 18 6.10 -17.18 26.68
C GLY A 18 4.77 -16.68 27.25
N HIS A 19 4.47 -15.38 27.12
CA HIS A 19 3.18 -14.82 27.50
C HIS A 19 2.02 -15.60 26.87
N ARG A 20 0.96 -15.82 27.66
CA ARG A 20 -0.22 -16.60 27.24
C ARG A 20 -1.34 -15.65 26.80
N PHE A 21 -1.78 -15.82 25.56
CA PHE A 21 -2.91 -15.09 24.99
C PHE A 21 -4.16 -15.98 25.08
N ASP A 22 -5.03 -15.75 26.05
CA ASP A 22 -6.23 -16.58 26.19
C ASP A 22 -7.24 -16.33 25.05
N PRO A 23 -7.89 -17.40 24.54
CA PRO A 23 -7.77 -18.81 24.94
C PRO A 23 -6.67 -19.61 24.19
N SER A 24 -5.92 -19.00 23.29
CA SER A 24 -4.99 -19.68 22.37
C SER A 24 -3.63 -20.07 22.96
N GLY A 25 -3.32 -19.62 24.18
CA GLY A 25 -2.10 -19.99 24.91
C GLY A 25 -0.85 -19.24 24.46
N ALA A 26 0.31 -19.87 24.66
CA ALA A 26 1.61 -19.28 24.32
C ALA A 26 1.93 -19.45 22.83
N TYR A 27 2.70 -18.52 22.29
CA TYR A 27 3.14 -18.50 20.90
C TYR A 27 4.64 -18.75 20.77
N GLU A 28 5.04 -19.29 19.63
CA GLU A 28 6.43 -19.36 19.19
C GLU A 28 6.62 -18.55 17.90
N ARG A 29 7.83 -18.01 17.74
CA ARG A 29 8.32 -17.37 16.52
C ARG A 29 9.33 -18.29 15.85
N LEU A 30 9.14 -18.47 14.54
CA LEU A 30 10.05 -19.21 13.67
C LEU A 30 10.56 -18.28 12.58
N GLU A 31 11.86 -18.25 12.32
CA GLU A 31 12.47 -17.53 11.18
C GLU A 31 13.46 -18.43 10.46
N GLY A 32 13.61 -18.18 9.15
CA GLY A 32 14.61 -18.85 8.33
C GLY A 32 14.36 -18.68 6.84
N LYS A 33 14.80 -19.64 6.03
CA LYS A 33 14.70 -19.62 4.56
C LYS A 33 13.84 -20.73 4.00
N ALA A 34 12.96 -20.37 3.07
CA ALA A 34 12.26 -21.30 2.18
C ALA A 34 13.07 -21.43 0.89
N HIS A 35 13.52 -22.63 0.58
CA HIS A 35 14.25 -22.95 -0.64
C HIS A 35 13.31 -23.53 -1.69
N PHE A 36 13.48 -23.08 -2.93
CA PHE A 36 12.64 -23.48 -4.06
C PHE A 36 13.46 -24.16 -5.15
N SER A 37 12.91 -25.22 -5.74
CA SER A 37 13.47 -25.90 -6.91
C SER A 37 12.36 -26.18 -7.92
N VAL A 38 12.24 -25.34 -8.95
CA VAL A 38 11.09 -25.36 -9.87
C VAL A 38 11.50 -25.70 -11.29
N ASN A 39 10.61 -26.41 -12.01
CA ASN A 39 10.77 -26.61 -13.44
C ASN A 39 10.15 -25.42 -14.19
N PRO A 40 10.94 -24.56 -14.86
CA PRO A 40 10.41 -23.41 -15.58
C PRO A 40 9.48 -23.80 -16.74
N ASP A 41 9.56 -25.04 -17.25
CA ASP A 41 8.72 -25.51 -18.35
C ASP A 41 7.37 -26.08 -17.86
N HIS A 42 7.18 -26.20 -16.53
CA HIS A 42 5.93 -26.70 -15.98
C HIS A 42 4.85 -25.60 -16.00
N PRO A 43 3.58 -25.89 -16.36
CA PRO A 43 2.55 -24.87 -16.55
C PRO A 43 2.34 -23.91 -15.37
N ALA A 44 2.60 -24.37 -14.14
CA ALA A 44 2.49 -23.54 -12.94
C ALA A 44 3.54 -22.41 -12.83
N TRP A 45 4.61 -22.43 -13.63
CA TRP A 45 5.67 -21.41 -13.65
C TRP A 45 6.03 -20.90 -15.05
N ALA A 46 5.53 -21.55 -16.11
CA ALA A 46 5.87 -21.24 -17.50
C ALA A 46 5.55 -19.80 -17.93
N ASP A 47 4.53 -19.19 -17.31
CA ASP A 47 4.13 -17.81 -17.60
C ASP A 47 4.95 -16.76 -16.84
N ILE A 48 5.92 -17.17 -16.01
CA ILE A 48 6.81 -16.25 -15.30
C ILE A 48 7.86 -15.72 -16.28
N VAL A 49 7.81 -14.42 -16.55
CA VAL A 49 8.70 -13.74 -17.49
C VAL A 49 10.16 -13.93 -17.08
N ASP A 50 10.94 -14.41 -18.04
CA ASP A 50 12.38 -14.65 -17.96
C ASP A 50 12.82 -15.76 -17.01
N LEU A 51 11.90 -16.54 -16.41
CA LEU A 51 12.27 -17.70 -15.60
C LEU A 51 12.94 -18.80 -16.44
N ASP A 52 12.51 -18.96 -17.69
CA ASP A 52 13.09 -19.87 -18.68
C ASP A 52 14.55 -19.53 -19.05
N LYS A 53 14.97 -18.30 -18.76
CA LYS A 53 16.30 -17.73 -19.06
C LYS A 53 17.24 -17.71 -17.85
N VAL A 54 16.79 -18.28 -16.75
CA VAL A 54 17.63 -18.47 -15.56
C VAL A 54 18.45 -19.75 -15.71
N ALA A 55 19.70 -19.71 -15.23
CA ALA A 55 20.56 -20.89 -15.18
C ALA A 55 19.90 -22.03 -14.38
N ARG A 56 19.88 -23.22 -14.97
CA ARG A 56 19.30 -24.43 -14.36
C ARG A 56 20.38 -25.25 -13.65
N ASN A 57 20.03 -25.90 -12.54
CA ASN A 57 20.90 -26.82 -11.82
C ASN A 57 21.11 -28.13 -12.62
N GLY A 58 21.91 -29.06 -12.08
CA GLY A 58 22.18 -30.36 -12.72
C GLY A 58 20.95 -31.27 -12.94
N GLN A 59 19.81 -30.93 -12.34
CA GLN A 59 18.52 -31.61 -12.52
C GLN A 59 17.59 -30.87 -13.50
N GLY A 60 18.05 -29.75 -14.09
CA GLY A 60 17.25 -28.93 -14.99
C GLY A 60 16.24 -28.02 -14.28
N LEU A 61 16.41 -27.77 -12.97
CA LEU A 61 15.52 -26.93 -12.16
C LEU A 61 16.13 -25.54 -11.93
N VAL A 62 15.27 -24.55 -11.75
CA VAL A 62 15.65 -23.20 -11.30
C VAL A 62 15.55 -23.14 -9.79
N GLU A 63 16.59 -22.62 -9.13
CA GLU A 63 16.69 -22.51 -7.68
C GLU A 63 16.67 -21.05 -7.22
N TYR A 64 15.96 -20.79 -6.12
CA TYR A 64 15.90 -19.49 -5.43
C TYR A 64 15.49 -19.70 -3.96
N ALA A 65 15.66 -18.66 -3.14
CA ALA A 65 15.34 -18.72 -1.71
C ALA A 65 14.59 -17.47 -1.25
N SER A 66 13.70 -17.64 -0.26
CA SER A 66 12.90 -16.57 0.32
C SER A 66 12.97 -16.61 1.84
N ASP A 67 13.18 -15.46 2.47
CA ASP A 67 13.08 -15.36 3.93
C ASP A 67 11.63 -15.54 4.38
N PHE A 68 11.41 -16.25 5.50
CA PHE A 68 10.10 -16.36 6.13
C PHE A 68 10.13 -16.07 7.62
N CYS A 69 8.97 -15.73 8.16
CA CYS A 69 8.71 -15.61 9.60
C CYS A 69 7.32 -16.20 9.90
N ILE A 70 7.19 -17.01 10.95
CA ILE A 70 5.91 -17.58 11.39
C ILE A 70 5.73 -17.27 12.87
N LEU A 71 4.59 -16.69 13.23
CA LEU A 71 4.09 -16.69 14.60
C LEU A 71 2.95 -17.68 14.71
N LYS A 72 3.09 -18.69 15.58
CA LYS A 72 2.08 -19.74 15.75
C LYS A 72 1.85 -20.11 17.22
N PRO A 73 0.65 -20.61 17.58
CA PRO A 73 0.42 -21.26 18.87
C PRO A 73 1.30 -22.50 19.06
N LYS A 74 1.85 -22.69 20.27
CA LYS A 74 2.71 -23.85 20.59
C LYS A 74 1.93 -25.16 20.74
N ASP A 75 0.88 -25.15 21.54
CA ASP A 75 0.19 -26.38 21.99
C ASP A 75 -0.97 -26.80 21.07
N GLY A 76 -0.97 -26.36 19.81
CA GLY A 76 -2.05 -26.64 18.86
C GLY A 76 -3.38 -25.94 19.19
N ALA A 77 -3.42 -25.07 20.20
CA ALA A 77 -4.59 -24.30 20.65
C ALA A 77 -4.97 -23.13 19.70
N GLY A 78 -4.48 -23.17 18.47
CA GLY A 78 -4.83 -22.20 17.43
C GLY A 78 -6.25 -22.39 16.92
N ASN A 79 -6.74 -21.39 16.21
CA ASN A 79 -8.01 -21.48 15.51
C ASN A 79 -7.91 -22.32 14.23
N ARG A 80 -6.74 -22.82 13.86
CA ARG A 80 -6.51 -23.54 12.59
C ARG A 80 -6.67 -22.69 11.33
N ARG A 81 -6.51 -21.37 11.47
CA ARG A 81 -6.48 -20.42 10.35
C ARG A 81 -5.06 -19.89 10.18
N LEU A 82 -4.59 -19.93 8.94
CA LEU A 82 -3.39 -19.23 8.52
C LEU A 82 -3.78 -17.83 8.05
N LEU A 83 -3.18 -16.80 8.61
CA LEU A 83 -3.22 -15.43 8.08
C LEU A 83 -1.90 -15.15 7.37
N PHE A 84 -1.91 -15.21 6.04
CA PHE A 84 -0.78 -14.83 5.23
C PHE A 84 -0.69 -13.30 5.20
N ALA A 85 0.43 -12.85 5.70
CA ALA A 85 0.77 -11.49 5.99
C ALA A 85 1.70 -11.00 4.87
N TYR A 86 1.14 -10.36 3.84
CA TYR A 86 1.96 -9.86 2.75
C TYR A 86 2.84 -8.70 3.24
N GLY A 87 4.11 -8.98 3.52
CA GLY A 87 5.08 -8.00 3.96
C GLY A 87 5.21 -6.84 2.96
N ASN A 88 4.98 -5.59 3.40
CA ASN A 88 5.00 -4.42 2.53
C ASN A 88 6.45 -3.90 2.40
N ARG A 89 7.07 -4.04 1.23
CA ARG A 89 8.52 -3.80 1.06
C ARG A 89 9.37 -4.60 2.04
N GLY A 90 9.00 -5.88 2.20
CA GLY A 90 9.63 -6.81 3.15
C GLY A 90 9.30 -6.54 4.62
N ASN A 91 8.56 -5.47 4.93
CA ASN A 91 8.24 -5.11 6.31
C ASN A 91 7.01 -5.84 6.83
N LYS A 92 7.07 -6.30 8.09
CA LYS A 92 5.94 -6.93 8.80
C LYS A 92 5.07 -5.83 9.41
N ARG A 93 3.77 -5.79 9.08
CA ARG A 93 2.87 -4.67 9.45
C ARG A 93 1.55 -5.11 10.06
N GLU A 94 1.28 -6.40 10.08
CA GLU A 94 0.02 -7.00 10.47
C GLU A 94 -0.22 -6.80 11.96
N LEU A 95 0.81 -7.00 12.80
CA LEU A 95 0.71 -6.71 14.23
C LEU A 95 0.48 -5.21 14.48
N GLN A 96 1.12 -4.34 13.70
CA GLN A 96 0.91 -2.90 13.81
C GLN A 96 -0.56 -2.54 13.59
N PHE A 97 -1.20 -3.06 12.53
CA PHE A 97 -2.53 -2.63 12.13
C PHE A 97 -3.68 -3.43 12.75
N PHE A 98 -3.51 -4.72 13.03
CA PHE A 98 -4.54 -5.52 13.71
C PHE A 98 -4.44 -5.40 15.22
N ASN A 99 -3.22 -5.39 15.77
CA ASN A 99 -3.02 -5.38 17.22
C ASN A 99 -2.70 -3.99 17.79
N ASP A 100 -2.70 -2.92 16.97
CA ASP A 100 -2.27 -1.57 17.38
C ASP A 100 -0.85 -1.54 17.98
N ALA A 101 0.01 -2.48 17.56
CA ALA A 101 1.38 -2.64 18.04
C ALA A 101 2.35 -1.59 17.44
N PRO A 102 3.52 -1.36 18.05
CA PRO A 102 4.61 -0.64 17.39
C PRO A 102 5.03 -1.30 16.07
N ALA A 103 5.53 -0.51 15.12
CA ALA A 103 6.07 -1.04 13.88
C ALA A 103 7.42 -1.74 14.15
N THR A 104 7.55 -2.99 13.74
CA THR A 104 8.79 -3.78 13.86
C THR A 104 8.88 -4.84 12.78
N ASN A 105 10.10 -5.18 12.36
CA ASN A 105 10.37 -6.37 11.55
C ASN A 105 10.92 -7.53 12.37
N HIS A 106 11.03 -7.39 13.69
CA HIS A 106 11.49 -8.42 14.61
C HIS A 106 10.54 -8.47 15.82
N PRO A 107 9.30 -8.94 15.64
CA PRO A 107 8.35 -9.03 16.75
C PRO A 107 8.80 -10.10 17.74
N ARG A 108 9.29 -9.71 18.92
CA ARG A 108 9.79 -10.66 19.94
C ARG A 108 9.17 -10.45 21.32
N SER A 109 8.82 -9.22 21.66
CA SER A 109 8.38 -8.82 23.01
C SER A 109 6.85 -8.77 23.13
N LEU A 110 6.36 -8.68 24.37
CA LEU A 110 4.93 -8.43 24.63
C LEU A 110 4.46 -7.09 24.05
N ALA A 111 5.34 -6.07 24.00
CA ALA A 111 5.00 -4.79 23.38
C ALA A 111 4.74 -4.94 21.86
N ASP A 112 5.49 -5.82 21.19
CA ASP A 112 5.30 -6.12 19.77
C ASP A 112 3.99 -6.87 19.50
N ALA A 113 3.41 -7.51 20.52
CA ALA A 113 2.08 -8.10 20.42
C ALA A 113 0.98 -7.03 20.40
N GLY A 114 1.25 -5.80 20.86
CA GLY A 114 0.25 -4.74 21.01
C GLY A 114 -0.89 -5.19 21.93
N ASN A 115 -2.13 -5.02 21.48
CA ASN A 115 -3.28 -5.56 22.17
C ASN A 115 -3.37 -7.09 22.07
N GLY A 116 -2.61 -7.78 21.19
CA GLY A 116 -2.61 -9.26 21.08
C GLY A 116 -3.80 -9.86 20.33
N PHE A 117 -4.60 -9.07 19.60
CA PHE A 117 -5.81 -9.49 18.90
C PHE A 117 -5.64 -10.75 18.03
N LEU A 118 -4.64 -10.80 17.14
CA LEU A 118 -4.41 -11.97 16.28
C LEU A 118 -4.08 -13.22 17.10
N MET A 119 -3.35 -13.05 18.21
CA MET A 119 -2.93 -14.14 19.09
C MET A 119 -4.08 -14.66 19.95
N ARG A 120 -4.88 -13.76 20.56
CA ARG A 120 -6.11 -14.13 21.28
C ARG A 120 -7.09 -14.91 20.40
N ARG A 121 -6.99 -14.74 19.08
CA ARG A 121 -7.85 -15.46 18.13
C ARG A 121 -7.25 -16.71 17.58
N GLY A 122 -6.02 -17.03 17.94
CA GLY A 122 -5.39 -18.29 17.59
C GLY A 122 -4.87 -18.36 16.15
N TYR A 123 -4.72 -17.24 15.45
CA TYR A 123 -4.18 -17.24 14.09
C TYR A 123 -2.71 -17.68 14.09
N SER A 124 -2.34 -18.49 13.11
CA SER A 124 -0.95 -18.62 12.68
C SER A 124 -0.66 -17.52 11.67
N VAL A 125 0.21 -16.57 12.01
CA VAL A 125 0.57 -15.45 11.13
C VAL A 125 1.85 -15.79 10.39
N VAL A 126 1.80 -15.75 9.06
CA VAL A 126 2.89 -16.21 8.20
C VAL A 126 3.32 -15.10 7.25
N TRP A 127 4.60 -14.75 7.30
CA TRP A 127 5.25 -13.87 6.33
C TRP A 127 6.25 -14.65 5.50
N VAL A 128 6.25 -14.40 4.20
CA VAL A 128 7.26 -14.87 3.26
C VAL A 128 7.64 -13.73 2.34
N ALA A 129 8.92 -13.57 2.02
CA ALA A 129 9.36 -12.56 1.07
C ALA A 129 8.84 -12.88 -0.33
N TRP A 130 8.11 -11.94 -0.92
CA TRP A 130 7.59 -12.05 -2.29
C TRP A 130 8.21 -11.02 -3.23
N GLU A 131 8.82 -9.96 -2.69
CA GLU A 131 9.36 -8.85 -3.46
C GLU A 131 10.85 -9.05 -3.72
N GLY A 132 11.21 -9.30 -4.99
CA GLY A 132 12.55 -9.72 -5.40
C GLY A 132 13.55 -8.60 -5.67
N ASP A 133 13.13 -7.34 -5.60
CA ASP A 133 13.99 -6.18 -5.83
C ASP A 133 14.50 -5.54 -4.52
N LEU A 134 14.25 -6.13 -3.34
CA LEU A 134 14.70 -5.58 -2.07
C LEU A 134 16.15 -5.94 -1.74
N LEU A 135 16.81 -5.03 -1.03
CA LEU A 135 18.11 -5.22 -0.37
C LEU A 135 17.91 -5.43 1.14
N PRO A 136 18.75 -6.26 1.78
CA PRO A 136 18.67 -6.50 3.22
C PRO A 136 18.90 -5.22 4.03
N GLY A 137 18.24 -5.11 5.18
CA GLY A 137 18.34 -3.97 6.11
C GLY A 137 17.12 -3.89 7.03
N ASP A 138 17.31 -3.41 8.25
CA ASP A 138 16.25 -3.25 9.27
C ASP A 138 15.36 -4.50 9.48
N GLY A 139 15.92 -5.70 9.28
CA GLY A 139 15.17 -6.95 9.45
C GLY A 139 14.10 -7.27 8.41
N ARG A 140 14.02 -6.50 7.31
CA ARG A 140 13.02 -6.76 6.26
C ARG A 140 13.28 -8.10 5.58
N LEU A 141 12.21 -8.78 5.17
CA LEU A 141 12.29 -10.04 4.44
C LEU A 141 12.72 -9.80 2.99
N CYS A 142 13.65 -10.63 2.50
CA CYS A 142 14.16 -10.58 1.14
C CYS A 142 13.89 -11.87 0.37
N LEU A 143 13.59 -11.72 -0.92
CA LEU A 143 13.47 -12.80 -1.88
C LEU A 143 14.70 -12.76 -2.80
N ASP A 144 15.50 -13.81 -2.76
CA ASP A 144 16.73 -13.93 -3.54
C ASP A 144 16.45 -14.63 -4.86
N LEU A 145 16.19 -13.86 -5.92
CA LEU A 145 15.97 -14.38 -7.27
C LEU A 145 17.23 -14.32 -8.11
N PRO A 146 17.51 -15.31 -8.97
CA PRO A 146 18.63 -15.26 -9.90
C PRO A 146 18.42 -14.24 -11.02
N VAL A 147 19.53 -13.87 -11.69
CA VAL A 147 19.51 -13.03 -12.89
C VAL A 147 19.19 -13.90 -14.11
N ALA A 148 18.35 -13.38 -15.00
CA ALA A 148 18.08 -13.99 -16.30
C ALA A 148 19.11 -13.53 -17.33
N SER A 149 19.59 -14.47 -18.15
CA SER A 149 20.63 -14.22 -19.16
C SER A 149 20.26 -14.88 -20.49
N HIS A 150 20.93 -14.48 -21.56
CA HIS A 150 20.87 -15.21 -22.82
C HIS A 150 21.48 -16.63 -22.68
N PRO A 151 21.19 -17.57 -23.60
CA PRO A 151 21.76 -18.93 -23.55
C PRO A 151 23.29 -18.98 -23.59
N ASP A 152 23.95 -17.96 -24.13
CA ASP A 152 25.41 -17.82 -24.17
C ASP A 152 26.00 -17.21 -22.88
N GLY A 153 25.16 -16.90 -21.88
CA GLY A 153 25.54 -16.27 -20.63
C GLY A 153 25.63 -14.74 -20.68
N SER A 154 25.41 -14.11 -21.83
CA SER A 154 25.40 -12.65 -21.94
C SER A 154 24.17 -12.04 -21.27
N SER A 155 24.31 -10.83 -20.73
CA SER A 155 23.23 -10.16 -20.01
C SER A 155 22.10 -9.73 -20.95
N ILE A 156 20.85 -9.91 -20.49
CA ILE A 156 19.69 -9.36 -21.17
C ILE A 156 19.66 -7.85 -20.90
N THR A 157 19.49 -7.05 -21.95
CA THR A 157 19.44 -5.58 -21.85
C THR A 157 18.08 -5.02 -22.26
N GLY A 158 17.75 -3.81 -21.80
CA GLY A 158 16.52 -3.12 -22.16
C GLY A 158 16.48 -1.68 -21.67
N ILE A 159 15.59 -0.88 -22.25
CA ILE A 159 15.40 0.50 -21.83
C ILE A 159 14.57 0.53 -20.54
N VAL A 160 15.02 1.30 -19.57
CA VAL A 160 14.28 1.58 -18.34
C VAL A 160 14.16 3.08 -18.15
N ARG A 161 13.07 3.49 -17.48
CA ARG A 161 12.80 4.88 -17.13
C ARG A 161 12.62 5.00 -15.62
N ARG A 162 13.14 6.08 -15.02
CA ARG A 162 12.97 6.37 -13.60
C ARG A 162 12.74 7.84 -13.33
N GLU A 163 11.84 8.13 -12.39
CA GLU A 163 11.69 9.45 -11.81
C GLU A 163 12.37 9.56 -10.44
N PHE A 164 12.94 10.72 -10.16
CA PHE A 164 13.57 11.09 -8.89
C PHE A 164 12.99 12.40 -8.38
N ILE A 165 12.60 12.41 -7.11
CA ILE A 165 12.00 13.56 -6.43
C ILE A 165 12.76 13.73 -5.11
N ALA A 166 13.44 14.87 -4.96
CA ALA A 166 14.09 15.23 -3.72
C ALA A 166 13.07 15.80 -2.72
N ASP A 167 13.03 15.22 -1.53
CA ASP A 167 12.19 15.65 -0.40
C ASP A 167 12.91 16.66 0.52
N SER A 168 14.20 16.89 0.30
CA SER A 168 14.99 17.94 0.93
C SER A 168 16.09 18.47 0.02
N ALA A 169 16.60 19.66 0.33
CA ALA A 169 17.79 20.19 -0.34
C ALA A 169 19.04 19.37 0.02
N GLY A 170 20.09 19.47 -0.79
CA GLY A 170 21.39 18.83 -0.55
C GLY A 170 21.51 17.39 -1.03
N ILE A 171 20.45 16.81 -1.60
CA ILE A 171 20.52 15.49 -2.24
C ILE A 171 21.17 15.66 -3.61
N SER A 172 22.31 15.00 -3.83
CA SER A 172 23.03 15.01 -5.12
C SER A 172 23.13 13.65 -5.79
N THR A 173 22.76 12.58 -5.10
CA THR A 173 22.85 11.20 -5.60
C THR A 173 21.61 10.41 -5.22
N PHE A 174 21.09 9.65 -6.18
CA PHE A 174 20.10 8.61 -5.95
C PHE A 174 20.62 7.25 -6.46
N PRO A 175 20.29 6.12 -5.81
CA PRO A 175 20.36 4.83 -6.51
C PRO A 175 19.41 4.87 -7.71
N LEU A 176 19.70 4.18 -8.82
CA LEU A 176 18.84 4.15 -10.01
C LEU A 176 17.45 3.53 -9.75
N SER A 177 17.29 2.74 -8.69
CA SER A 177 15.98 2.31 -8.18
C SER A 177 15.16 3.47 -7.57
N GLY A 178 15.81 4.58 -7.25
CA GLY A 178 15.25 5.72 -6.51
C GLY A 178 15.09 5.48 -5.00
N GLN A 179 15.36 4.27 -4.50
CA GLN A 179 15.26 3.92 -3.08
C GLN A 179 16.48 3.11 -2.63
N ALA A 180 17.10 3.51 -1.52
CA ALA A 180 18.30 2.83 -1.00
C ALA A 180 18.04 1.37 -0.61
N SER A 181 16.80 1.02 -0.27
CA SER A 181 16.39 -0.34 0.07
C SER A 181 16.11 -1.24 -1.14
N THR A 182 16.26 -0.75 -2.37
CA THR A 182 15.85 -1.45 -3.59
C THR A 182 17.01 -1.58 -4.57
N ARG A 183 17.18 -2.77 -5.13
CA ARG A 183 18.14 -3.12 -6.17
C ARG A 183 17.89 -2.26 -7.41
N SER A 184 18.92 -1.53 -7.83
CA SER A 184 18.96 -0.86 -9.13
C SER A 184 19.15 -1.88 -10.25
N TYR A 185 18.56 -1.63 -11.42
CA TYR A 185 19.03 -2.28 -12.64
C TYR A 185 20.32 -1.58 -13.10
N PRO A 186 21.46 -2.29 -13.20
CA PRO A 186 22.72 -1.68 -13.60
C PRO A 186 22.63 -1.06 -14.99
N ALA A 187 23.27 0.09 -15.19
CA ALA A 187 23.42 0.71 -16.50
C ALA A 187 24.47 -0.04 -17.34
N VAL A 188 24.13 -0.35 -18.60
CA VAL A 188 25.06 -1.01 -19.54
C VAL A 188 26.27 -0.14 -19.86
N CYS A 189 26.10 1.19 -19.82
CA CYS A 189 27.12 2.15 -20.17
C CYS A 189 27.07 3.34 -19.20
N LEU A 190 28.24 3.76 -18.72
CA LEU A 190 28.38 4.90 -17.80
C LEU A 190 28.54 6.24 -18.52
N ASP A 191 28.61 6.25 -19.86
CA ASP A 191 28.66 7.47 -20.67
C ASP A 191 27.29 8.18 -20.62
N PRO A 192 27.19 9.38 -20.00
CA PRO A 192 25.94 10.13 -19.92
C PRO A 192 25.32 10.46 -21.28
N ALA A 193 26.10 10.50 -22.37
CA ALA A 193 25.60 10.73 -23.72
C ALA A 193 24.74 9.56 -24.26
N ARG A 194 24.78 8.39 -23.60
CA ARG A 194 23.93 7.23 -23.90
C ARG A 194 22.63 7.20 -23.09
N ALA A 195 22.42 8.16 -22.21
CA ALA A 195 21.22 8.30 -21.40
C ALA A 195 20.55 9.67 -21.64
N THR A 196 19.30 9.79 -21.24
CA THR A 196 18.57 11.06 -21.26
C THR A 196 18.12 11.40 -19.85
N LEU A 197 18.58 12.53 -19.31
CA LEU A 197 18.11 13.08 -18.04
C LEU A 197 17.36 14.39 -18.32
N THR A 198 16.14 14.48 -17.80
CA THR A 198 15.33 15.71 -17.88
C THR A 198 14.84 16.13 -16.51
N LYS A 199 14.44 17.40 -16.36
CA LYS A 199 13.66 17.86 -15.20
C LYS A 199 12.41 18.60 -15.62
N ARG A 200 11.35 18.53 -14.81
CA ARG A 200 10.09 19.25 -15.03
C ARG A 200 9.43 19.61 -13.70
N ARG A 201 8.61 20.67 -13.70
CA ARG A 201 7.99 21.20 -12.47
C ARG A 201 6.79 20.36 -12.02
N TYR A 202 5.92 20.02 -12.97
CA TYR A 202 4.73 19.20 -12.80
C TYR A 202 4.71 18.10 -13.88
N PRO A 203 3.90 17.04 -13.73
CA PRO A 203 3.87 15.92 -14.67
C PRO A 203 3.70 16.33 -16.14
N ASP A 204 2.85 17.32 -16.39
CA ASP A 204 2.49 17.88 -17.70
C ASP A 204 3.39 19.03 -18.17
N SER A 205 4.33 19.48 -17.33
CA SER A 205 5.25 20.53 -17.70
C SER A 205 6.23 20.05 -18.78
N PRO A 206 6.64 20.92 -19.72
CA PRO A 206 7.68 20.59 -20.68
C PRO A 206 8.94 20.07 -19.99
N ARG A 207 9.48 18.97 -20.51
CA ARG A 207 10.74 18.41 -20.04
C ARG A 207 11.89 19.33 -20.44
N ILE A 208 12.74 19.68 -19.48
CA ILE A 208 13.97 20.45 -19.70
C ILE A 208 15.13 19.45 -19.70
N GLN A 209 15.82 19.32 -20.82
CA GLN A 209 17.00 18.46 -20.94
C GLN A 209 18.10 18.95 -20.00
N ILE A 210 18.71 18.01 -19.27
CA ILE A 210 19.95 18.23 -18.53
C ILE A 210 21.11 17.73 -19.42
N ALA A 211 22.10 18.60 -19.61
CA ALA A 211 23.26 18.29 -20.45
C ALA A 211 24.10 17.14 -19.84
N GLY A 212 24.71 16.33 -20.70
CA GLY A 212 25.46 15.12 -20.29
C GLY A 212 26.69 15.40 -19.42
N ASP A 213 27.21 16.62 -19.43
CA ASP A 213 28.30 17.08 -18.56
C ASP A 213 27.84 17.50 -17.16
N ARG A 214 26.53 17.51 -16.90
CA ARG A 214 25.93 17.89 -15.61
C ARG A 214 25.50 16.72 -14.74
N PHE A 215 25.56 15.49 -15.24
CA PHE A 215 25.29 14.29 -14.45
C PHE A 215 26.24 13.16 -14.80
N ALA A 216 26.35 12.19 -13.91
CA ALA A 216 27.16 11.00 -14.13
C ALA A 216 26.49 9.78 -13.51
N PHE A 217 26.79 8.60 -14.06
CA PHE A 217 26.54 7.33 -13.38
C PHE A 217 27.61 7.13 -12.31
N ALA A 218 27.35 7.65 -11.12
CA ALA A 218 28.32 7.75 -10.04
C ALA A 218 27.64 7.86 -8.66
N ARG A 219 28.41 7.56 -7.62
CA ARG A 219 28.01 7.75 -6.21
C ARG A 219 29.10 8.48 -5.44
N ILE A 220 28.71 9.11 -4.34
CA ILE A 220 29.67 9.67 -3.38
C ILE A 220 30.00 8.58 -2.38
N GLU A 221 31.28 8.22 -2.28
CA GLU A 221 31.81 7.40 -1.19
C GLU A 221 32.37 8.30 -0.09
N TYR A 222 32.17 7.90 1.16
CA TYR A 222 32.66 8.63 2.32
C TYR A 222 33.57 7.71 3.15
N SER A 223 34.74 8.21 3.54
CA SER A 223 35.58 7.60 4.56
C SER A 223 35.45 8.40 5.87
N PRO A 224 35.15 7.73 7.00
CA PRO A 224 35.07 8.40 8.30
C PRO A 224 36.43 8.89 8.82
N SER A 225 37.55 8.46 8.22
CA SER A 225 38.90 8.93 8.56
C SER A 225 39.61 9.40 7.30
N ALA A 226 39.90 10.69 7.21
CA ALA A 226 40.82 11.23 6.23
C ALA A 226 42.27 10.73 6.47
N LEU A 227 43.10 10.78 5.42
CA LEU A 227 44.50 10.36 5.44
C LEU A 227 45.38 11.11 6.47
N ASP A 228 44.99 12.32 6.87
CA ASP A 228 45.66 13.14 7.89
C ASP A 228 44.98 13.06 9.27
N ALA A 229 43.94 12.22 9.43
CA ALA A 229 43.06 12.15 10.60
C ALA A 229 42.28 13.44 10.91
N GLN A 230 42.02 14.29 9.90
CA GLN A 230 41.12 15.44 10.01
C GLN A 230 39.89 15.30 9.11
N GLY A 231 38.72 15.09 9.73
CA GLY A 231 37.43 15.18 9.06
C GLY A 231 37.05 13.98 8.19
N THR A 232 35.97 14.14 7.45
CA THR A 232 35.41 13.15 6.52
C THR A 232 36.01 13.35 5.14
N GLU A 233 36.56 12.29 4.55
CA GLU A 233 37.01 12.29 3.15
C GLU A 233 35.86 11.79 2.26
N SER A 234 35.69 12.37 1.08
CA SER A 234 34.70 11.91 0.11
C SER A 234 35.26 11.86 -1.30
N ALA A 235 34.87 10.85 -2.07
CA ALA A 235 35.22 10.71 -3.48
C ALA A 235 33.97 10.45 -4.32
N LEU A 236 33.94 11.01 -5.54
CA LEU A 236 32.96 10.63 -6.55
C LEU A 236 33.49 9.40 -7.29
N VAL A 237 32.80 8.28 -7.16
CA VAL A 237 33.20 7.00 -7.74
C VAL A 237 32.17 6.59 -8.78
N GLU A 238 32.64 6.15 -9.95
CA GLU A 238 31.79 5.59 -11.01
C GLU A 238 30.90 4.47 -10.46
N SER A 239 29.63 4.47 -10.87
CA SER A 239 28.65 3.49 -10.40
C SER A 239 27.55 3.28 -11.43
N ASP A 240 27.42 2.05 -11.88
CA ASP A 240 26.34 1.57 -12.75
C ASP A 240 24.94 1.57 -12.11
N SER A 241 24.85 1.86 -10.81
CA SER A 241 23.66 1.67 -9.99
C SER A 241 23.20 2.94 -9.30
N HIS A 242 23.88 4.07 -9.57
CA HIS A 242 23.57 5.38 -9.02
C HIS A 242 23.59 6.48 -10.09
N LEU A 243 22.74 7.48 -9.89
CA LEU A 243 22.75 8.73 -10.64
C LEU A 243 23.25 9.84 -9.72
N HIS A 244 24.31 10.55 -10.14
CA HIS A 244 24.79 11.76 -9.50
C HIS A 244 24.50 12.98 -10.38
N LEU A 245 23.98 14.04 -9.77
CA LEU A 245 23.73 15.33 -10.39
C LEU A 245 24.64 16.36 -9.73
N PHE A 246 25.59 16.93 -10.48
CA PHE A 246 26.66 17.78 -9.91
C PHE A 246 26.13 19.02 -9.19
N ASP A 247 25.03 19.59 -9.69
CA ASP A 247 24.38 20.76 -9.09
C ASP A 247 23.37 20.41 -7.98
N GLY A 248 23.16 19.12 -7.72
CA GLY A 248 22.15 18.62 -6.80
C GLY A 248 20.72 18.58 -7.38
N PHE A 249 19.88 17.76 -6.77
CA PHE A 249 18.46 17.66 -7.06
C PHE A 249 17.71 18.77 -6.32
N GLU A 250 16.91 19.54 -7.05
CA GLU A 250 16.10 20.62 -6.51
C GLU A 250 14.74 20.07 -6.02
N PRO A 251 14.35 20.32 -4.75
CA PRO A 251 13.01 19.99 -4.29
C PRO A 251 11.91 20.64 -5.15
N GLY A 252 10.81 19.90 -5.32
CA GLY A 252 9.68 20.35 -6.14
C GLY A 252 9.96 20.36 -7.64
N PHE A 253 10.92 19.56 -8.10
CA PHE A 253 11.06 19.11 -9.47
C PHE A 253 10.94 17.59 -9.54
N ILE A 254 10.50 17.11 -10.70
CA ILE A 254 10.53 15.71 -11.10
C ILE A 254 11.69 15.57 -12.08
N TYR A 255 12.68 14.77 -11.72
CA TYR A 255 13.78 14.40 -12.61
C TYR A 255 13.47 13.06 -13.25
N GLU A 256 13.68 12.90 -14.55
CA GLU A 256 13.40 11.66 -15.27
C GLU A 256 14.63 11.21 -16.05
N LEU A 257 15.11 10.00 -15.74
CA LEU A 257 16.21 9.33 -16.43
C LEU A 257 15.67 8.21 -17.32
N VAL A 258 16.11 8.16 -18.57
CA VAL A 258 15.94 7.03 -19.49
C VAL A 258 17.33 6.50 -19.86
N TYR A 259 17.57 5.21 -19.64
CA TYR A 259 18.86 4.57 -19.92
C TYR A 259 18.69 3.09 -20.29
N THR A 260 19.72 2.50 -20.89
CA THR A 260 19.76 1.06 -21.15
C THR A 260 20.31 0.33 -19.92
N ALA A 261 19.50 -0.53 -19.33
CA ALA A 261 19.87 -1.35 -18.19
C ALA A 261 20.10 -2.81 -18.56
N CYS A 262 20.66 -3.58 -17.64
CA CYS A 262 20.92 -5.01 -17.78
C CYS A 262 20.50 -5.83 -16.54
N ASP A 263 20.66 -7.15 -16.64
CA ASP A 263 20.46 -8.12 -15.56
C ASP A 263 19.04 -8.15 -14.96
N PRO A 264 17.99 -8.34 -15.79
CA PRO A 264 16.64 -8.52 -15.28
C PRO A 264 16.52 -9.79 -14.43
N ARG A 265 15.55 -9.80 -13.52
CA ARG A 265 15.23 -10.94 -12.65
C ARG A 265 13.75 -11.30 -12.81
N PRO A 266 13.36 -12.58 -12.68
CA PRO A 266 11.98 -13.03 -12.88
C PRO A 266 11.10 -12.70 -11.67
N TYR A 267 10.78 -11.42 -11.47
CA TYR A 267 10.01 -10.96 -10.29
C TYR A 267 8.60 -11.55 -10.19
N GLY A 268 8.03 -12.06 -11.29
CA GLY A 268 6.78 -12.84 -11.25
C GLY A 268 6.85 -14.09 -10.36
N ALA A 269 8.06 -14.62 -10.07
CA ALA A 269 8.26 -15.71 -9.13
C ALA A 269 7.80 -15.37 -7.70
N GLY A 270 7.70 -14.09 -7.34
CA GLY A 270 7.15 -13.67 -6.04
C GLY A 270 5.73 -14.18 -5.78
N HIS A 271 4.88 -14.23 -6.81
CA HIS A 271 3.54 -14.81 -6.71
C HIS A 271 3.59 -16.34 -6.50
N ALA A 272 4.47 -17.02 -7.23
CA ALA A 272 4.66 -18.46 -7.08
C ALA A 272 5.18 -18.83 -5.69
N VAL A 273 6.12 -18.07 -5.14
CA VAL A 273 6.62 -18.23 -3.76
C VAL A 273 5.49 -18.23 -2.75
N VAL A 274 4.59 -17.24 -2.82
CA VAL A 274 3.44 -17.16 -1.91
C VAL A 274 2.51 -18.36 -2.08
N ARG A 275 2.16 -18.69 -3.33
CA ARG A 275 1.32 -19.86 -3.65
C ARG A 275 1.91 -21.13 -3.06
N ASP A 276 3.17 -21.40 -3.38
CA ASP A 276 3.84 -22.67 -3.09
C ASP A 276 4.09 -22.83 -1.58
N VAL A 277 4.44 -21.77 -0.85
CA VAL A 277 4.59 -21.85 0.62
C VAL A 277 3.26 -22.01 1.33
N VAL A 278 2.21 -21.29 0.92
CA VAL A 278 0.89 -21.45 1.54
C VAL A 278 0.32 -22.83 1.24
N ASP A 279 0.51 -23.36 0.03
CA ASP A 279 0.13 -24.74 -0.32
C ASP A 279 0.89 -25.74 0.56
N PHE A 280 2.22 -25.60 0.67
CA PHE A 280 3.07 -26.44 1.52
C PHE A 280 2.61 -26.43 2.98
N LEU A 281 2.43 -25.25 3.57
CA LEU A 281 2.05 -25.12 4.98
C LEU A 281 0.67 -25.71 5.30
N ARG A 282 -0.20 -25.81 4.30
CA ARG A 282 -1.53 -26.42 4.44
C ARG A 282 -1.54 -27.92 4.24
N HIS A 283 -0.74 -28.44 3.31
CA HIS A 283 -0.90 -29.80 2.80
C HIS A 283 0.27 -30.74 3.09
N GLU A 284 1.46 -30.24 3.41
CA GLU A 284 2.55 -31.11 3.89
C GLU A 284 2.26 -31.58 5.32
N GLU A 285 2.11 -32.89 5.50
CA GLU A 285 1.70 -33.50 6.77
C GLU A 285 2.88 -33.92 7.66
N ASP A 286 4.12 -33.95 7.14
CA ASP A 286 5.29 -34.28 7.93
C ASP A 286 5.68 -33.12 8.88
N PRO A 287 5.52 -33.25 10.22
CA PRO A 287 5.87 -32.19 11.16
C PRO A 287 7.38 -31.89 11.21
N ALA A 288 8.24 -32.76 10.69
CA ALA A 288 9.66 -32.50 10.55
C ALA A 288 9.96 -31.49 9.42
N ARG A 289 9.06 -31.39 8.43
CA ARG A 289 9.20 -30.50 7.27
C ARG A 289 8.30 -29.27 7.39
N ASN A 290 7.08 -29.43 7.89
CA ASN A 290 6.08 -28.38 8.03
C ASN A 290 5.78 -28.07 9.52
N PRO A 291 6.15 -26.90 10.05
CA PRO A 291 5.87 -26.53 11.44
C PRO A 291 4.38 -26.32 11.75
N LEU A 292 3.53 -26.30 10.71
CA LEU A 292 2.08 -26.18 10.77
C LEU A 292 1.34 -27.46 10.34
N ALA A 293 2.05 -28.59 10.18
CA ALA A 293 1.47 -29.87 9.76
C ALA A 293 0.20 -30.22 10.55
N GLY A 294 -0.88 -30.53 9.84
CA GLY A 294 -2.18 -30.91 10.41
C GLY A 294 -2.90 -29.81 11.21
N SER A 295 -2.37 -28.58 11.24
CA SER A 295 -2.89 -27.49 12.08
C SER A 295 -3.72 -26.45 11.34
N ILE A 296 -3.80 -26.48 10.01
CA ILE A 296 -4.45 -25.45 9.19
C ILE A 296 -5.59 -26.02 8.36
N ASP A 297 -6.79 -25.45 8.49
CA ASP A 297 -7.97 -25.80 7.68
C ASP A 297 -8.30 -24.74 6.63
N ARG A 298 -7.97 -23.48 6.94
CA ARG A 298 -8.33 -22.30 6.14
C ARG A 298 -7.15 -21.35 6.05
N ALA A 299 -7.03 -20.68 4.91
CA ALA A 299 -6.00 -19.68 4.68
C ALA A 299 -6.59 -18.36 4.20
N TYR A 300 -6.16 -17.28 4.83
CA TYR A 300 -6.53 -15.90 4.51
C TYR A 300 -5.31 -15.12 4.09
N ALA A 301 -5.51 -14.10 3.25
CA ALA A 301 -4.46 -13.14 2.94
C ALA A 301 -4.88 -11.73 3.33
N TRP A 302 -3.97 -10.97 3.94
CA TRP A 302 -4.12 -9.52 4.11
C TRP A 302 -2.90 -8.82 3.53
N GLY A 303 -3.14 -7.67 2.90
CA GLY A 303 -2.11 -6.88 2.27
C GLY A 303 -2.57 -5.45 2.12
N ARG A 304 -1.65 -4.51 2.32
CA ARG A 304 -1.88 -3.08 2.36
C ARG A 304 -1.12 -2.38 1.24
N SER A 305 -1.76 -1.42 0.58
CA SER A 305 -1.09 -0.56 -0.41
C SER A 305 -0.54 -1.39 -1.58
N GLN A 306 0.78 -1.40 -1.79
CA GLN A 306 1.47 -2.31 -2.71
C GLN A 306 1.02 -3.76 -2.53
N THR A 307 0.95 -4.27 -1.30
CA THR A 307 0.57 -5.68 -1.08
C THR A 307 -0.92 -5.95 -1.25
N GLY A 308 -1.78 -4.94 -1.10
CA GLY A 308 -3.17 -5.03 -1.51
C GLY A 308 -3.31 -5.21 -3.03
N ARG A 309 -2.45 -4.54 -3.81
CA ARG A 309 -2.35 -4.78 -5.26
C ARG A 309 -1.77 -6.15 -5.58
N CYS A 310 -0.80 -6.64 -4.80
CA CYS A 310 -0.25 -7.99 -4.97
C CYS A 310 -1.35 -9.04 -4.86
N ILE A 311 -2.22 -8.94 -3.86
CA ILE A 311 -3.37 -9.84 -3.69
C ILE A 311 -4.30 -9.80 -4.92
N ARG A 312 -4.63 -8.60 -5.39
CA ARG A 312 -5.49 -8.43 -6.57
C ARG A 312 -4.87 -9.05 -7.82
N ASP A 313 -3.59 -8.79 -8.05
CA ASP A 313 -2.83 -9.36 -9.17
C ASP A 313 -2.65 -10.88 -9.01
N PHE A 314 -2.46 -11.38 -7.79
CA PHE A 314 -2.34 -12.82 -7.49
C PHE A 314 -3.59 -13.59 -7.92
N VAL A 315 -4.76 -13.06 -7.59
CA VAL A 315 -6.04 -13.64 -8.01
C VAL A 315 -6.24 -13.49 -9.52
N TYR A 316 -6.00 -12.29 -10.06
CA TYR A 316 -6.17 -12.01 -11.49
C TYR A 316 -5.30 -12.91 -12.39
N GLN A 317 -4.04 -13.12 -12.02
CA GLN A 317 -3.10 -13.99 -12.74
C GLN A 317 -3.37 -15.49 -12.51
N GLY A 318 -4.23 -15.85 -11.54
CA GLY A 318 -4.64 -17.23 -11.30
C GLY A 318 -3.76 -18.00 -10.32
N TYR A 319 -2.91 -17.33 -9.56
CA TYR A 319 -2.04 -17.98 -8.56
C TYR A 319 -2.82 -18.52 -7.34
N ASN A 320 -4.12 -18.22 -7.21
CA ASN A 320 -4.96 -18.86 -6.19
C ASN A 320 -5.31 -20.33 -6.50
N ALA A 321 -4.91 -20.84 -7.67
CA ALA A 321 -4.97 -22.25 -8.02
C ALA A 321 -3.67 -22.96 -7.60
N ALA A 322 -3.76 -23.98 -6.74
CA ALA A 322 -2.61 -24.80 -6.40
C ALA A 322 -2.18 -25.67 -7.60
N PRO A 323 -0.88 -25.96 -7.79
CA PRO A 323 -0.42 -26.88 -8.85
C PRO A 323 -1.00 -28.29 -8.72
N SER A 324 -1.31 -28.72 -7.50
CA SER A 324 -1.96 -29.98 -7.14
C SER A 324 -3.49 -29.95 -7.30
N GLY A 325 -4.06 -28.78 -7.57
CA GLY A 325 -5.51 -28.52 -7.63
C GLY A 325 -6.07 -27.92 -6.33
N GLY A 326 -7.14 -27.14 -6.46
CA GLY A 326 -7.79 -26.48 -5.32
C GLY A 326 -7.33 -25.04 -5.07
N ARG A 327 -7.89 -24.43 -4.03
CA ARG A 327 -7.67 -23.02 -3.67
C ARG A 327 -6.56 -22.84 -2.66
N ILE A 328 -5.71 -21.83 -2.87
CA ILE A 328 -4.67 -21.41 -1.92
C ILE A 328 -5.24 -20.59 -0.77
N PHE A 329 -6.00 -19.54 -1.08
CA PHE A 329 -6.70 -18.71 -0.11
C PHE A 329 -8.21 -18.91 -0.24
N ASP A 330 -8.86 -19.12 0.89
CA ASP A 330 -10.33 -19.17 0.99
C ASP A 330 -10.93 -17.76 1.02
N GLY A 331 -10.18 -16.80 1.57
CA GLY A 331 -10.59 -15.41 1.72
C GLY A 331 -9.41 -14.45 1.63
N VAL A 332 -9.61 -13.28 1.02
CA VAL A 332 -8.56 -12.26 0.87
C VAL A 332 -9.06 -10.87 1.22
N MET A 333 -8.19 -10.07 1.84
CA MET A 333 -8.45 -8.71 2.31
C MET A 333 -7.43 -7.71 1.72
N PRO A 334 -7.56 -7.34 0.44
CA PRO A 334 -6.79 -6.25 -0.12
C PRO A 334 -7.23 -4.93 0.51
N HIS A 335 -6.28 -4.22 1.09
CA HIS A 335 -6.49 -2.97 1.80
C HIS A 335 -5.73 -1.83 1.13
N VAL A 336 -6.40 -0.69 0.91
CA VAL A 336 -5.88 0.55 0.31
C VAL A 336 -5.09 0.34 -1.00
N SER A 337 -5.50 -0.62 -1.84
CA SER A 337 -4.84 -0.88 -3.14
C SER A 337 -5.24 0.13 -4.22
N GLY A 338 -6.43 0.71 -4.09
CA GLY A 338 -7.15 1.36 -5.18
C GLY A 338 -7.50 0.39 -6.30
N ALA A 339 -7.60 0.91 -7.51
CA ALA A 339 -7.96 0.15 -8.72
C ALA A 339 -6.83 -0.75 -9.25
N GLY A 340 -5.58 -0.46 -8.87
CA GLY A 340 -4.40 -1.06 -9.47
C GLY A 340 -4.16 -2.53 -9.18
N LEU A 341 -3.21 -3.04 -9.97
CA LEU A 341 -2.57 -4.34 -9.87
C LEU A 341 -1.06 -4.15 -9.66
N MET A 342 -0.36 -5.25 -9.44
CA MET A 342 1.08 -5.29 -9.59
C MET A 342 1.47 -5.57 -11.05
N TRP A 343 2.73 -5.30 -11.37
CA TRP A 343 3.31 -5.54 -12.70
C TRP A 343 4.62 -6.33 -12.59
N MET A 344 4.72 -7.23 -11.61
CA MET A 344 5.94 -7.99 -11.36
C MET A 344 6.31 -8.94 -12.49
N ASN A 345 5.32 -9.40 -13.25
CA ASN A 345 5.53 -10.29 -14.39
C ASN A 345 5.85 -9.51 -15.67
N HIS A 346 6.79 -8.56 -15.59
CA HIS A 346 7.34 -7.84 -16.73
C HIS A 346 8.86 -7.76 -16.60
N ARG A 347 9.57 -7.86 -17.72
CA ARG A 347 11.02 -7.62 -17.75
C ARG A 347 11.29 -6.17 -17.34
N PHE A 348 12.30 -5.99 -16.49
CA PHE A 348 12.62 -4.69 -15.88
C PHE A 348 11.49 -4.08 -15.03
N ALA A 349 10.59 -4.92 -14.49
CA ALA A 349 9.55 -4.46 -13.57
C ALA A 349 10.13 -3.76 -12.34
N ARG A 350 9.45 -2.70 -11.89
CA ARG A 350 9.81 -1.95 -10.67
C ARG A 350 8.80 -2.30 -9.59
N VAL A 351 9.14 -3.22 -8.70
CA VAL A 351 8.17 -3.73 -7.72
C VAL A 351 7.92 -2.69 -6.64
N VAL A 352 8.96 -2.00 -6.17
CA VAL A 352 8.87 -0.97 -5.13
C VAL A 352 8.05 0.28 -5.53
N SER A 353 7.85 0.48 -6.84
CA SER A 353 7.24 1.69 -7.41
C SER A 353 5.82 1.90 -6.89
N PRO A 354 5.47 3.12 -6.43
CA PRO A 354 4.08 3.46 -6.20
C PRO A 354 3.35 3.39 -7.56
N ALA A 355 2.12 2.80 -7.64
CA ALA A 355 1.36 3.03 -8.88
C ALA A 355 1.12 4.53 -9.04
N GLY A 356 1.13 5.03 -10.27
CA GLY A 356 1.40 6.44 -10.54
C GLY A 356 0.59 7.39 -9.66
N GLN A 357 1.26 8.35 -9.03
CA GLN A 357 0.65 9.36 -8.18
C GLN A 357 0.32 10.61 -9.02
N GLN A 358 -0.43 11.56 -8.45
CA GLN A 358 -0.74 12.79 -9.19
C GLN A 358 0.51 13.56 -9.58
N TYR A 359 1.53 13.62 -8.72
CA TYR A 359 2.74 14.41 -8.96
C TYR A 359 3.91 13.60 -9.55
N GLU A 360 4.00 12.31 -9.28
CA GLU A 360 5.21 11.51 -9.52
C GLU A 360 4.89 10.07 -9.94
N ASP A 361 5.83 9.45 -10.64
CA ASP A 361 5.73 8.10 -11.22
C ASP A 361 4.46 7.91 -12.07
N HIS A 362 3.93 8.99 -12.68
CA HIS A 362 2.59 9.04 -13.27
C HIS A 362 2.38 8.01 -14.38
N ASP A 363 3.38 7.84 -15.26
CA ASP A 363 3.28 7.04 -16.47
C ASP A 363 3.70 5.58 -16.24
N ASN A 364 3.00 4.84 -15.38
CA ASN A 364 3.31 3.43 -15.09
C ASN A 364 2.11 2.51 -15.28
N CYS A 365 2.34 1.19 -15.48
CA CYS A 365 1.27 0.27 -15.87
C CYS A 365 0.54 -0.38 -14.68
N ALA A 366 0.81 0.06 -13.45
CA ALA A 366 0.24 -0.61 -12.29
C ALA A 366 -1.28 -0.39 -12.18
N ASP A 367 -1.81 0.78 -12.58
CA ASP A 367 -3.26 1.00 -12.67
C ASP A 367 -3.72 0.76 -14.12
N ARG A 368 -4.14 -0.48 -14.41
CA ARG A 368 -4.61 -0.93 -15.74
C ARG A 368 -5.86 -1.80 -15.62
N PHE A 369 -6.65 -1.84 -16.68
CA PHE A 369 -7.83 -2.71 -16.79
C PHE A 369 -7.43 -4.20 -16.75
N PRO A 370 -8.21 -5.10 -16.11
CA PRO A 370 -9.47 -4.84 -15.40
C PRO A 370 -9.30 -4.23 -14.00
N PHE A 371 -10.27 -3.39 -13.60
CA PHE A 371 -10.28 -2.72 -12.30
C PHE A 371 -11.28 -3.35 -11.30
N ALA A 372 -12.45 -3.76 -11.79
CA ALA A 372 -13.51 -4.32 -10.96
C ALA A 372 -13.33 -5.84 -10.74
N TYR A 373 -13.95 -6.36 -9.67
CA TYR A 373 -13.92 -7.80 -9.41
C TYR A 373 -14.83 -8.60 -10.32
N GLY A 374 -15.97 -8.03 -10.71
CA GLY A 374 -16.87 -8.61 -11.70
C GLY A 374 -16.50 -8.22 -13.13
N PRO A 375 -17.10 -8.89 -14.14
CA PRO A 375 -16.88 -8.57 -15.54
C PRO A 375 -17.33 -7.15 -15.87
N SER A 376 -16.52 -6.46 -16.67
CA SER A 376 -16.85 -5.18 -17.27
C SER A 376 -16.16 -5.08 -18.62
N THR A 377 -16.59 -4.15 -19.46
CA THR A 377 -15.95 -3.87 -20.75
C THR A 377 -15.11 -2.61 -20.63
N ASP A 378 -13.86 -2.67 -21.07
CA ASP A 378 -13.12 -1.45 -21.36
C ASP A 378 -13.76 -0.74 -22.55
N HIS A 379 -14.39 0.40 -22.29
CA HIS A 379 -15.10 1.20 -23.29
C HIS A 379 -14.23 1.63 -24.47
N SER A 380 -12.92 1.51 -24.31
CA SER A 380 -11.90 2.02 -25.19
C SER A 380 -11.36 0.93 -26.12
N SER A 381 -10.97 -0.23 -25.58
CA SER A 381 -10.46 -1.38 -26.35
C SER A 381 -11.54 -2.39 -26.73
N GLY A 382 -12.70 -2.36 -26.07
CA GLY A 382 -13.76 -3.38 -26.22
C GLY A 382 -13.45 -4.70 -25.50
N ILE A 383 -12.33 -4.80 -24.78
CA ILE A 383 -11.96 -6.01 -24.05
C ILE A 383 -12.88 -6.16 -22.84
N GLU A 384 -13.44 -7.36 -22.68
CA GLU A 384 -14.17 -7.77 -21.48
C GLU A 384 -13.25 -8.57 -20.56
N ASP A 385 -13.14 -8.17 -19.30
CA ASP A 385 -12.32 -8.87 -18.30
C ASP A 385 -12.79 -8.57 -16.86
N ALA A 386 -12.28 -9.35 -15.91
CA ALA A 386 -12.57 -9.27 -14.49
C ALA A 386 -11.36 -9.69 -13.64
N ILE A 387 -11.25 -9.19 -12.41
CA ILE A 387 -10.27 -9.75 -11.46
C ILE A 387 -10.65 -11.18 -11.04
N LEU A 388 -11.95 -11.44 -10.81
CA LEU A 388 -12.47 -12.78 -10.51
C LEU A 388 -13.01 -13.40 -11.79
N LYS A 389 -12.26 -14.33 -12.36
CA LYS A 389 -12.61 -15.02 -13.62
C LYS A 389 -12.34 -16.52 -13.58
N ARG A 390 -12.12 -17.08 -12.39
CA ARG A 390 -11.82 -18.51 -12.19
C ARG A 390 -12.66 -19.03 -11.01
N PRO A 391 -13.99 -19.22 -11.17
CA PRO A 391 -14.91 -19.51 -10.07
C PRO A 391 -14.48 -20.65 -9.13
N ASP A 392 -13.88 -21.72 -9.66
CA ASP A 392 -13.38 -22.85 -8.86
C ASP A 392 -12.29 -22.45 -7.88
N THR A 393 -11.53 -21.40 -8.23
CA THR A 393 -10.39 -20.92 -7.46
C THR A 393 -10.53 -19.50 -6.93
N ASP A 394 -11.61 -18.80 -7.24
CA ASP A 394 -11.82 -17.43 -6.75
C ASP A 394 -12.09 -17.45 -5.23
N PRO A 395 -11.43 -16.56 -4.45
CA PRO A 395 -11.64 -16.47 -3.01
C PRO A 395 -12.89 -15.64 -2.68
N LEU A 396 -13.29 -15.65 -1.40
CA LEU A 396 -14.12 -14.58 -0.85
C LEU A 396 -13.27 -13.31 -0.70
N VAL A 397 -13.82 -12.14 -1.02
CA VAL A 397 -13.05 -10.88 -1.02
C VAL A 397 -13.72 -9.84 -0.13
N ILE A 398 -12.94 -9.28 0.80
CA ILE A 398 -13.28 -8.02 1.47
C ILE A 398 -12.24 -6.97 1.05
N HIS A 399 -12.63 -6.11 0.10
CA HIS A 399 -11.82 -5.00 -0.36
C HIS A 399 -12.09 -3.76 0.49
N THR A 400 -11.05 -3.14 1.03
CA THR A 400 -11.19 -1.91 1.83
C THR A 400 -10.33 -0.79 1.28
N GLN A 401 -10.86 0.42 1.25
CA GLN A 401 -10.18 1.63 0.78
C GLN A 401 -10.41 2.78 1.73
N SER A 402 -9.49 3.75 1.75
CA SER A 402 -9.69 5.05 2.37
C SER A 402 -10.12 6.09 1.34
N ALA A 403 -10.45 7.30 1.80
CA ALA A 403 -10.68 8.43 0.90
C ALA A 403 -9.45 8.69 0.00
N SER A 404 -8.22 8.47 0.50
CA SER A 404 -7.00 8.65 -0.30
C SER A 404 -6.97 7.78 -1.56
N GLU A 405 -7.59 6.60 -1.54
CA GLU A 405 -7.60 5.74 -2.74
C GLU A 405 -8.46 6.33 -3.85
N TYR A 406 -9.58 6.97 -3.51
CA TYR A 406 -10.42 7.64 -4.51
C TYR A 406 -9.66 8.81 -5.15
N TRP A 407 -8.90 9.55 -4.35
CA TRP A 407 -8.15 10.72 -4.81
C TRP A 407 -6.87 10.37 -5.57
N GLN A 408 -6.09 9.38 -5.11
CA GLN A 408 -4.73 9.12 -5.62
C GLN A 408 -4.57 7.76 -6.29
N ARG A 409 -5.49 6.82 -6.07
CA ARG A 409 -5.40 5.42 -6.52
C ARG A 409 -6.62 4.98 -7.33
N ARG A 410 -7.40 5.94 -7.84
CA ARG A 410 -8.58 5.73 -8.69
C ARG A 410 -9.60 4.75 -8.10
N GLY A 411 -9.81 4.82 -6.78
CA GLY A 411 -10.59 3.85 -6.01
C GLY A 411 -12.01 3.57 -6.53
N SER A 412 -12.63 4.55 -7.18
CA SER A 412 -13.95 4.41 -7.82
C SER A 412 -14.00 3.30 -8.86
N LEU A 413 -12.93 3.10 -9.66
CA LEU A 413 -12.89 2.06 -10.70
C LEU A 413 -12.97 0.62 -10.15
N VAL A 414 -12.85 0.41 -8.84
CA VAL A 414 -13.07 -0.92 -8.24
C VAL A 414 -14.54 -1.32 -8.25
N HIS A 415 -15.46 -0.37 -8.32
CA HIS A 415 -16.91 -0.59 -8.29
C HIS A 415 -17.67 0.25 -9.32
N THR A 416 -16.96 0.81 -10.31
CA THR A 416 -17.57 1.43 -11.49
C THR A 416 -16.98 0.85 -12.77
N ASP A 417 -17.74 0.92 -13.87
CA ASP A 417 -17.20 0.62 -15.19
C ASP A 417 -16.18 1.68 -15.62
N THR A 418 -15.60 1.48 -16.79
CA THR A 418 -14.55 2.36 -17.32
C THR A 418 -15.06 3.75 -17.75
N ARG A 419 -16.39 3.96 -17.77
CA ARG A 419 -17.08 5.25 -17.96
C ARG A 419 -17.64 5.82 -16.64
N GLY A 420 -17.37 5.15 -15.52
CA GLY A 420 -17.77 5.57 -14.19
C GLY A 420 -19.23 5.25 -13.87
N ASN A 421 -19.90 4.31 -14.54
CA ASN A 421 -21.24 3.86 -14.12
C ASN A 421 -21.12 2.83 -12.99
N ASP A 422 -22.08 2.83 -12.05
CA ASP A 422 -22.06 1.90 -10.91
C ASP A 422 -22.04 0.42 -11.39
N LEU A 423 -21.15 -0.38 -10.82
CA LEU A 423 -21.10 -1.83 -10.99
C LEU A 423 -21.41 -2.51 -9.67
N GLU A 424 -22.35 -3.46 -9.69
CA GLU A 424 -22.59 -4.28 -8.52
C GLU A 424 -21.44 -5.28 -8.32
N PRO A 425 -20.86 -5.37 -7.10
CA PRO A 425 -19.84 -6.36 -6.82
C PRO A 425 -20.40 -7.79 -6.93
N PRO A 426 -19.59 -8.77 -7.37
CA PRO A 426 -19.98 -10.19 -7.31
C PRO A 426 -20.40 -10.63 -5.90
N GLU A 427 -21.22 -11.68 -5.80
CA GLU A 427 -21.77 -12.16 -4.51
C GLU A 427 -20.68 -12.49 -3.48
N ASN A 428 -19.54 -13.01 -3.95
CA ASN A 428 -18.34 -13.32 -3.16
C ASN A 428 -17.43 -12.12 -2.88
N VAL A 429 -17.89 -10.89 -3.15
CA VAL A 429 -17.12 -9.66 -2.96
C VAL A 429 -17.88 -8.67 -2.09
N ARG A 430 -17.14 -8.01 -1.19
CA ARG A 430 -17.62 -6.86 -0.41
C ARG A 430 -16.60 -5.75 -0.47
N ILE A 431 -17.09 -4.52 -0.61
CA ILE A 431 -16.24 -3.35 -0.78
C ILE A 431 -16.65 -2.30 0.25
N TYR A 432 -15.66 -1.70 0.91
CA TYR A 432 -15.89 -0.67 1.91
C TYR A 432 -14.96 0.53 1.70
N LEU A 433 -15.54 1.72 1.77
CA LEU A 433 -14.83 2.97 1.97
C LEU A 433 -14.74 3.25 3.48
N TRP A 434 -13.55 3.46 4.00
CA TRP A 434 -13.31 4.12 5.29
C TRP A 434 -13.35 5.62 5.05
N SER A 435 -14.51 6.19 5.34
CA SER A 435 -14.87 7.57 4.98
C SER A 435 -13.88 8.56 5.58
N SER A 436 -13.45 9.53 4.77
CA SER A 436 -12.59 10.63 5.20
C SER A 436 -11.25 10.23 5.82
N SER A 437 -10.82 8.97 5.77
CA SER A 437 -9.52 8.56 6.29
C SER A 437 -8.41 8.70 5.25
N GLN A 438 -7.16 8.70 5.73
CA GLN A 438 -6.00 8.68 4.85
C GLN A 438 -5.41 7.31 4.60
N HIS A 439 -4.52 7.23 3.61
CA HIS A 439 -3.91 5.98 3.19
C HIS A 439 -3.15 5.27 4.28
N PHE A 440 -2.35 5.95 5.13
CA PHE A 440 -1.50 5.27 6.13
C PHE A 440 -2.21 4.98 7.45
N ALA A 441 -3.07 5.88 7.92
CA ALA A 441 -3.92 5.73 9.11
C ALA A 441 -3.24 4.96 10.27
N ASN A 442 -2.08 5.45 10.72
CA ASN A 442 -1.32 4.77 11.77
C ASN A 442 -2.17 4.64 13.05
N PRO A 443 -2.41 3.43 13.59
CA PRO A 443 -3.23 3.26 14.80
C PRO A 443 -2.62 3.93 16.03
N ARG A 444 -1.32 4.23 16.00
CA ARG A 444 -0.59 4.92 17.06
C ARG A 444 -0.25 6.37 16.71
N VAL A 445 -0.99 6.98 15.78
CA VAL A 445 -0.76 8.38 15.39
C VAL A 445 -0.92 9.32 16.59
N SER A 446 -0.04 10.33 16.68
CA SER A 446 -0.16 11.41 17.66
C SER A 446 -1.45 12.20 17.43
N ALA A 447 -2.08 12.68 18.51
CA ALA A 447 -3.21 13.61 18.43
C ALA A 447 -2.83 14.95 17.78
N LEU A 448 -1.54 15.33 17.79
CA LEU A 448 -1.00 16.54 17.17
C LEU A 448 -0.04 16.15 16.03
N PRO A 449 -0.53 15.96 14.79
CA PRO A 449 0.29 15.64 13.64
C PRO A 449 1.09 16.86 13.16
N SER A 450 2.16 16.63 12.38
CA SER A 450 2.90 17.67 11.67
C SER A 450 2.44 17.72 10.21
N PRO A 451 2.41 18.88 9.54
CA PRO A 451 2.10 18.96 8.12
C PRO A 451 3.20 18.38 7.21
N GLY A 452 4.43 18.22 7.72
CA GLY A 452 5.56 17.74 6.91
C GLY A 452 5.78 18.59 5.65
N ILE A 453 5.79 17.95 4.48
CA ILE A 453 5.91 18.63 3.17
C ILE A 453 4.56 19.12 2.60
N CYS A 454 3.48 18.88 3.34
CA CYS A 454 2.15 19.33 2.98
C CYS A 454 1.82 20.72 3.55
N ARG A 455 0.66 21.27 3.16
CA ARG A 455 0.15 22.55 3.67
C ARG A 455 -0.66 22.41 4.95
N HIS A 456 -1.40 21.32 5.08
CA HIS A 456 -2.30 21.08 6.21
C HIS A 456 -1.75 19.98 7.10
N LEU A 457 -2.25 19.94 8.34
CA LEU A 457 -1.98 18.84 9.27
C LEU A 457 -2.35 17.50 8.62
N GLU A 458 -1.56 16.47 8.89
CA GLU A 458 -1.90 15.13 8.41
C GLU A 458 -3.20 14.61 9.03
N ASN A 459 -3.94 13.82 8.27
CA ASN A 459 -5.21 13.26 8.70
C ASN A 459 -5.00 12.18 9.80
N ILE A 460 -5.69 12.32 10.93
CA ILE A 460 -5.52 11.45 12.10
C ILE A 460 -6.65 10.42 12.28
N VAL A 461 -7.55 10.27 11.30
CA VAL A 461 -8.66 9.31 11.40
C VAL A 461 -8.10 7.90 11.61
N GLN A 462 -8.53 7.28 12.70
CA GLN A 462 -8.12 5.93 13.10
C GLN A 462 -9.08 4.89 12.53
N THR A 463 -8.56 3.80 11.98
CA THR A 463 -9.36 2.80 11.25
C THR A 463 -8.98 1.35 11.57
N SER A 464 -8.07 1.09 12.52
CA SER A 464 -7.65 -0.28 12.84
C SER A 464 -8.77 -1.17 13.39
N MET A 465 -9.75 -0.60 14.08
CA MET A 465 -10.95 -1.32 14.53
C MET A 465 -11.77 -1.90 13.37
N PHE A 466 -11.78 -1.23 12.21
CA PHE A 466 -12.44 -1.75 11.01
C PHE A 466 -11.72 -2.98 10.47
N LEU A 467 -10.38 -3.00 10.50
CA LEU A 467 -9.61 -4.17 10.07
C LEU A 467 -9.94 -5.39 10.93
N ARG A 468 -9.96 -5.20 12.25
CA ARG A 468 -10.29 -6.25 13.20
C ARG A 468 -11.66 -6.86 12.90
N ALA A 469 -12.71 -6.04 12.89
CA ALA A 469 -14.07 -6.50 12.60
C ALA A 469 -14.19 -7.18 11.22
N MET A 470 -13.50 -6.67 10.21
CA MET A 470 -13.51 -7.28 8.87
C MET A 470 -12.81 -8.65 8.82
N LEU A 471 -11.82 -8.89 9.68
CA LEU A 471 -11.20 -10.22 9.78
C LEU A 471 -12.12 -11.24 10.45
N ASP A 472 -12.87 -10.88 11.51
CA ASP A 472 -13.94 -11.75 12.05
C ASP A 472 -14.98 -12.06 10.99
N ALA A 473 -15.38 -11.01 10.25
CA ALA A 473 -16.44 -11.13 9.27
C ALA A 473 -16.00 -12.02 8.11
N LEU A 474 -14.73 -11.95 7.69
CA LEU A 474 -14.17 -12.87 6.71
C LEU A 474 -14.13 -14.32 7.24
N ASP A 475 -13.64 -14.54 8.47
CA ASP A 475 -13.62 -15.90 9.05
C ASP A 475 -15.03 -16.46 9.17
N ALA A 476 -16.01 -15.68 9.63
CA ALA A 476 -17.40 -16.10 9.72
C ALA A 476 -18.01 -16.40 8.33
N TRP A 477 -17.63 -15.64 7.31
CA TRP A 477 -18.08 -15.87 5.94
C TRP A 477 -17.50 -17.16 5.37
N VAL A 478 -16.20 -17.38 5.53
CA VAL A 478 -15.52 -18.60 5.05
C VAL A 478 -15.94 -19.85 5.84
N SER A 479 -16.00 -19.76 7.17
CA SER A 479 -16.16 -20.93 8.05
C SER A 479 -17.62 -21.30 8.32
N LYS A 480 -18.53 -20.32 8.30
CA LYS A 480 -19.94 -20.49 8.69
C LYS A 480 -20.93 -20.04 7.61
N GLY A 481 -20.45 -19.51 6.49
CA GLY A 481 -21.32 -18.97 5.42
C GLY A 481 -22.07 -17.70 5.84
N VAL A 482 -21.66 -17.03 6.92
CA VAL A 482 -22.32 -15.81 7.41
C VAL A 482 -21.68 -14.61 6.70
N PRO A 483 -22.36 -13.95 5.74
CA PRO A 483 -21.75 -12.86 5.01
C PRO A 483 -21.46 -11.67 5.96
N PRO A 484 -20.40 -10.91 5.69
CA PRO A 484 -20.19 -9.61 6.34
C PRO A 484 -21.34 -8.66 5.97
N PRO A 485 -21.41 -7.46 6.58
CA PRO A 485 -22.35 -6.43 6.15
C PRO A 485 -22.36 -6.18 4.63
N ALA A 486 -23.42 -5.57 4.12
CA ALA A 486 -23.43 -5.14 2.73
C ALA A 486 -22.32 -4.12 2.47
N SER A 487 -21.81 -4.07 1.24
CA SER A 487 -20.81 -3.09 0.81
C SER A 487 -21.24 -1.67 1.19
N ARG A 488 -20.33 -0.89 1.75
CA ARG A 488 -20.52 0.56 2.01
C ARG A 488 -19.58 1.35 1.11
N ILE A 489 -20.07 1.63 -0.09
CA ILE A 489 -19.35 2.37 -1.14
C ILE A 489 -20.18 3.58 -1.57
N PRO A 490 -19.53 4.68 -1.99
CA PRO A 490 -20.21 5.75 -2.71
C PRO A 490 -20.75 5.24 -4.05
N LYS A 491 -21.94 5.66 -4.47
CA LYS A 491 -22.58 5.31 -5.74
C LYS A 491 -23.05 6.55 -6.49
N ARG A 492 -23.09 6.49 -7.83
CA ARG A 492 -23.66 7.58 -8.63
C ARG A 492 -25.17 7.62 -8.53
N SER A 493 -25.79 6.45 -8.48
CA SER A 493 -27.24 6.28 -8.42
C SER A 493 -27.90 6.97 -7.22
N ASP A 494 -27.18 7.15 -6.11
CA ASP A 494 -27.65 7.89 -4.93
C ASP A 494 -26.96 9.25 -4.72
N GLY A 495 -26.11 9.68 -5.67
CA GLY A 495 -25.40 10.96 -5.63
C GLY A 495 -24.23 11.02 -4.64
N SER A 496 -23.83 9.91 -4.03
CA SER A 496 -22.71 9.87 -3.09
C SER A 496 -21.34 9.64 -3.75
N LEU A 497 -21.31 9.28 -5.04
CA LEU A 497 -20.12 9.28 -5.89
C LEU A 497 -20.29 10.32 -7.00
N VAL A 498 -19.37 11.28 -7.07
CA VAL A 498 -19.52 12.47 -7.92
C VAL A 498 -18.27 12.75 -8.74
N THR A 499 -18.44 13.55 -9.81
CA THR A 499 -17.28 14.10 -10.53
C THR A 499 -16.55 15.11 -9.66
N PHE A 500 -15.31 15.43 -10.04
CA PHE A 500 -14.53 16.44 -9.33
C PHE A 500 -15.21 17.81 -9.31
N GLU A 501 -15.86 18.23 -10.40
CA GLU A 501 -16.52 19.52 -10.52
C GLU A 501 -17.70 19.63 -9.54
N ALA A 502 -18.51 18.57 -9.45
CA ALA A 502 -19.60 18.48 -8.49
C ALA A 502 -19.06 18.46 -7.05
N TRP A 503 -18.01 17.68 -6.77
CA TRP A 503 -17.34 17.71 -5.48
C TRP A 503 -16.80 19.10 -5.11
N ALA A 504 -16.18 19.81 -6.04
CA ALA A 504 -15.59 21.13 -5.80
C ALA A 504 -16.64 22.19 -5.48
N ALA A 505 -17.85 22.04 -6.05
CA ALA A 505 -19.02 22.86 -5.75
C ALA A 505 -19.67 22.52 -4.39
N GLN A 506 -19.55 21.26 -3.93
CA GLN A 506 -20.05 20.80 -2.63
C GLN A 506 -19.09 21.14 -1.48
N PHE A 507 -17.77 21.03 -1.71
CA PHE A 507 -16.77 21.18 -0.66
C PHE A 507 -16.81 22.59 -0.06
N PRO A 508 -16.91 22.72 1.27
CA PRO A 508 -17.12 24.01 1.92
C PRO A 508 -16.00 25.00 1.60
N ASP A 509 -16.36 26.27 1.53
CA ASP A 509 -15.40 27.36 1.35
C ASP A 509 -14.73 27.66 2.69
N ILE A 510 -13.63 26.94 2.95
CA ILE A 510 -12.84 27.09 4.17
C ILE A 510 -11.76 28.17 3.96
N PRO A 511 -11.71 29.24 4.76
CA PRO A 511 -10.71 30.30 4.63
C PRO A 511 -9.27 29.77 4.60
N GLY A 512 -8.48 30.20 3.61
CA GLY A 512 -7.06 29.83 3.47
C GLY A 512 -6.80 28.41 2.95
N VAL A 513 -7.84 27.59 2.74
CA VAL A 513 -7.72 26.23 2.19
C VAL A 513 -7.90 26.27 0.68
N ALA A 514 -6.93 25.70 -0.05
CA ALA A 514 -7.07 25.52 -1.49
C ALA A 514 -7.58 24.10 -1.77
N LYS A 515 -8.49 23.99 -2.74
CA LYS A 515 -9.00 22.70 -3.24
C LYS A 515 -7.95 22.08 -4.19
N PRO A 516 -7.83 20.74 -4.30
CA PRO A 516 -7.07 20.10 -5.36
C PRO A 516 -7.57 20.56 -6.74
N ARG A 517 -6.74 20.43 -7.79
CA ARG A 517 -7.16 20.75 -9.17
C ARG A 517 -8.01 19.64 -9.82
N SER A 518 -7.79 18.41 -9.40
CA SER A 518 -8.48 17.19 -9.85
C SER A 518 -8.09 16.03 -8.93
N PRO A 519 -8.81 14.90 -8.94
CA PRO A 519 -8.23 13.62 -8.54
C PRO A 519 -7.08 13.23 -9.47
N ASN A 520 -6.34 12.21 -9.08
CA ASN A 520 -5.29 11.62 -9.91
C ASN A 520 -5.93 10.87 -11.09
N LEU A 521 -5.94 11.54 -12.25
CA LEU A 521 -6.52 11.01 -13.48
C LEU A 521 -5.75 9.76 -13.97
N LEU A 522 -6.40 8.99 -14.84
CA LEU A 522 -5.79 7.81 -15.46
C LEU A 522 -5.90 7.91 -16.99
N PRO A 523 -4.91 8.51 -17.66
CA PRO A 523 -4.84 8.47 -19.11
C PRO A 523 -4.58 7.04 -19.59
N ARG A 524 -4.93 6.76 -20.84
CA ARG A 524 -4.59 5.49 -21.49
C ARG A 524 -3.16 5.54 -22.00
N LEU A 525 -2.37 4.53 -21.65
CA LEU A 525 -0.97 4.40 -22.02
C LEU A 525 -0.78 3.11 -22.83
N ASP A 526 -0.10 3.21 -23.96
CA ASP A 526 0.37 2.10 -24.76
C ASP A 526 1.83 1.79 -24.41
N PHE A 527 2.04 0.62 -23.83
CA PHE A 527 3.35 0.08 -23.44
C PHE A 527 3.94 -0.86 -24.52
N GLY A 528 3.37 -0.88 -25.72
CA GLY A 528 3.86 -1.64 -26.86
C GLY A 528 3.14 -2.99 -27.08
N PRO A 529 3.32 -3.60 -28.27
CA PRO A 529 2.56 -4.78 -28.69
C PRO A 529 2.91 -6.06 -27.92
N ASP A 530 4.07 -6.13 -27.28
CA ASP A 530 4.52 -7.28 -26.49
C ASP A 530 4.27 -7.10 -24.97
N PHE A 531 3.47 -6.09 -24.58
CA PHE A 531 3.11 -5.85 -23.19
C PHE A 531 2.47 -7.06 -22.53
N SER A 532 1.55 -7.75 -23.22
CA SER A 532 0.90 -8.97 -22.73
C SER A 532 1.86 -10.16 -22.55
N LYS A 533 3.05 -10.10 -23.17
CA LYS A 533 4.15 -11.06 -23.00
C LYS A 533 5.15 -10.62 -21.94
N GLY A 534 4.86 -9.54 -21.21
CA GLY A 534 5.71 -9.00 -20.16
C GLY A 534 6.85 -8.10 -20.65
N LEU A 535 6.81 -7.60 -21.89
CA LEU A 535 7.85 -6.70 -22.42
C LEU A 535 7.30 -5.28 -22.54
N LEU A 536 7.94 -4.33 -21.85
CA LEU A 536 7.55 -2.93 -21.80
C LEU A 536 8.31 -2.11 -22.86
N GLN A 537 7.60 -1.24 -23.58
CA GLN A 537 8.18 -0.11 -24.29
C GLN A 537 8.23 1.11 -23.36
N GLU A 538 9.42 1.71 -23.23
CA GLU A 538 9.64 2.94 -22.47
C GLU A 538 10.24 4.05 -23.36
N PRO A 539 9.75 5.31 -23.26
CA PRO A 539 8.55 5.72 -22.53
C PRO A 539 7.26 5.19 -23.20
N PRO A 540 6.16 5.01 -22.43
CA PRO A 540 4.88 4.63 -23.01
C PRO A 540 4.32 5.75 -23.89
N ARG A 541 3.47 5.38 -24.86
CA ARG A 541 2.76 6.35 -25.70
C ARG A 541 1.42 6.68 -25.08
N LEU A 542 1.10 7.96 -24.97
CA LEU A 542 -0.25 8.39 -24.62
C LEU A 542 -1.21 8.02 -25.76
N ILE A 543 -2.29 7.32 -25.45
CA ILE A 543 -3.38 7.08 -26.40
C ILE A 543 -4.34 8.27 -26.29
N SER A 544 -4.11 9.30 -27.12
CA SER A 544 -5.03 10.43 -27.26
C SER A 544 -6.04 10.12 -28.36
N ASP A 545 -7.29 9.81 -27.99
CA ASP A 545 -8.41 9.92 -28.93
C ASP A 545 -8.95 11.35 -28.84
N ASP A 546 -9.06 12.07 -29.96
CA ASP A 546 -9.54 13.47 -30.04
C ASP A 546 -11.06 13.62 -29.77
N SER A 547 -11.67 12.68 -29.06
CA SER A 547 -13.08 12.71 -28.63
C SER A 547 -13.15 12.79 -27.10
N GLU A 548 -14.27 13.26 -26.54
CA GLU A 548 -14.53 13.22 -25.10
C GLU A 548 -14.35 11.77 -24.57
N GLY A 549 -13.14 11.43 -24.07
CA GLY A 549 -12.78 10.03 -23.77
C GLY A 549 -11.28 9.68 -23.73
N ALA A 550 -10.38 10.62 -23.41
CA ALA A 550 -8.93 10.38 -23.41
C ALA A 550 -8.41 9.48 -22.24
N GLY A 551 -9.27 9.02 -21.33
CA GLY A 551 -8.91 8.23 -20.16
C GLY A 551 -10.11 7.60 -19.45
N TYR A 552 -9.85 6.96 -18.31
CA TYR A 552 -10.90 6.36 -17.49
C TYR A 552 -11.61 7.40 -16.62
N ALA A 553 -12.92 7.24 -16.42
CA ALA A 553 -13.70 8.15 -15.58
C ALA A 553 -13.34 7.98 -14.10
N ILE A 554 -12.70 8.99 -13.50
CA ILE A 554 -12.31 8.98 -12.09
C ILE A 554 -13.29 9.84 -11.28
N LEU A 555 -13.97 9.21 -10.33
CA LEU A 555 -14.94 9.83 -9.45
C LEU A 555 -14.48 9.80 -7.99
N VAL A 556 -14.98 10.71 -7.17
CA VAL A 556 -14.64 10.86 -5.75
C VAL A 556 -15.90 10.86 -4.87
N PRO A 557 -15.81 10.49 -3.58
CA PRO A 557 -16.95 10.53 -2.68
C PRO A 557 -17.48 11.96 -2.52
N ALA A 558 -18.80 12.12 -2.51
CA ALA A 558 -19.46 13.37 -2.15
C ALA A 558 -19.22 13.69 -0.67
N VAL A 559 -19.28 14.97 -0.33
CA VAL A 559 -19.03 15.47 1.03
C VAL A 559 -20.25 16.15 1.63
N ASP A 560 -20.34 16.15 2.96
CA ASP A 560 -21.32 16.93 3.71
C ASP A 560 -20.90 18.41 3.84
N ALA A 561 -21.71 19.20 4.55
CA ALA A 561 -21.44 20.62 4.78
C ALA A 561 -20.13 20.89 5.53
N ASP A 562 -19.58 19.87 6.21
CA ASP A 562 -18.31 19.94 6.91
C ASP A 562 -17.14 19.47 6.03
N GLY A 563 -17.39 19.07 4.79
CA GLY A 563 -16.37 18.56 3.89
C GLY A 563 -15.93 17.12 4.17
N ASN A 564 -16.69 16.36 4.98
CA ASN A 564 -16.42 14.96 5.27
C ASN A 564 -17.23 14.03 4.34
N ASP A 565 -16.66 12.90 3.93
CA ASP A 565 -17.28 11.96 2.98
C ASP A 565 -18.64 11.45 3.52
N VAL A 566 -19.69 11.51 2.69
CA VAL A 566 -21.06 11.08 3.07
C VAL A 566 -21.19 9.57 3.10
N ALA A 567 -20.70 8.88 2.07
CA ALA A 567 -20.79 7.43 1.96
C ALA A 567 -19.66 6.72 2.70
N GLY A 568 -19.83 5.40 2.89
CA GLY A 568 -18.83 4.52 3.51
C GLY A 568 -19.08 4.26 4.99
N ALA A 569 -18.06 3.68 5.64
CA ALA A 569 -18.00 3.50 7.08
C ALA A 569 -17.23 4.68 7.70
N ARG A 570 -17.95 5.54 8.42
CA ARG A 570 -17.37 6.65 9.19
C ARG A 570 -16.81 6.13 10.50
N ALA A 571 -15.50 6.30 10.73
CA ALA A 571 -14.91 6.07 12.05
C ALA A 571 -15.57 7.00 13.09
N PRO A 572 -15.52 6.69 14.41
CA PRO A 572 -16.14 7.54 15.42
C PRO A 572 -15.75 9.01 15.31
N MET A 573 -14.48 9.31 15.05
CA MET A 573 -13.98 10.68 14.85
C MET A 573 -14.51 11.38 13.58
N VAL A 574 -15.00 10.63 12.59
CA VAL A 574 -15.63 11.21 11.39
C VAL A 574 -17.13 11.38 11.61
N ALA A 575 -17.76 10.50 12.39
CA ALA A 575 -19.16 10.63 12.79
C ALA A 575 -19.38 11.75 13.82
N ALA A 576 -18.40 11.97 14.71
CA ALA A 576 -18.31 13.10 15.64
C ALA A 576 -17.04 13.91 15.32
N PRO A 577 -17.06 14.77 14.27
CA PRO A 577 -15.86 15.45 13.79
C PRO A 577 -15.47 16.66 14.64
N LEU A 578 -14.16 16.88 14.73
CA LEU A 578 -13.52 18.14 15.16
C LEU A 578 -12.80 18.84 14.00
N CYS A 579 -12.68 18.17 12.85
CA CYS A 579 -12.04 18.66 11.65
C CYS A 579 -12.86 18.28 10.41
N THR A 580 -12.61 18.99 9.31
CA THR A 580 -12.76 18.42 7.97
C THR A 580 -11.59 17.46 7.73
N TYR A 581 -11.89 16.17 7.60
CA TYR A 581 -10.92 15.13 7.29
C TYR A 581 -11.02 14.75 5.81
N THR A 582 -9.92 14.87 5.08
CA THR A 582 -9.89 14.60 3.64
C THR A 582 -8.89 13.51 3.28
N GLY A 583 -9.13 12.84 2.15
CA GLY A 583 -8.20 11.86 1.57
C GLY A 583 -6.99 12.46 0.85
N TRP A 584 -6.87 13.79 0.80
CA TRP A 584 -5.83 14.50 0.07
C TRP A 584 -5.16 15.57 0.93
N ASN A 585 -3.92 15.90 0.63
CA ASN A 585 -3.22 17.05 1.20
C ASN A 585 -2.32 17.67 0.14
N LEU A 586 -2.26 19.00 0.08
CA LEU A 586 -1.51 19.68 -0.98
C LEU A 586 -0.07 19.94 -0.54
N ARG A 587 0.87 19.75 -1.47
CA ARG A 587 2.29 20.08 -1.29
C ARG A 587 2.46 21.58 -1.04
N ARG A 588 3.38 21.92 -0.12
CA ARG A 588 3.74 23.32 0.20
C ARG A 588 4.69 23.92 -0.83
N LYS A 589 4.94 25.23 -0.74
CA LYS A 589 5.89 25.94 -1.60
C LYS A 589 7.28 25.30 -1.50
N GLY A 590 7.94 25.12 -2.64
CA GLY A 590 9.24 24.45 -2.74
C GLY A 590 9.19 22.93 -2.96
N PHE A 591 8.01 22.29 -2.89
CA PHE A 591 7.88 20.83 -3.00
C PHE A 591 6.86 20.38 -4.06
N GLY A 592 6.57 21.24 -5.06
CA GLY A 592 5.51 21.01 -6.05
C GLY A 592 4.18 21.63 -5.63
N HIS A 593 4.20 22.91 -5.26
CA HIS A 593 3.08 23.63 -4.64
C HIS A 593 1.72 23.40 -5.33
N GLY A 594 0.71 23.03 -4.56
CA GLY A 594 -0.66 22.87 -5.04
C GLY A 594 -0.97 21.52 -5.69
N ALA A 595 0.04 20.70 -6.02
CA ALA A 595 -0.18 19.30 -6.34
C ALA A 595 -0.46 18.49 -5.07
N MET A 596 -1.22 17.40 -5.16
CA MET A 596 -1.43 16.50 -4.04
C MET A 596 -0.13 15.79 -3.64
N HIS A 597 0.08 15.66 -2.34
CA HIS A 597 1.19 14.92 -1.76
C HIS A 597 0.85 13.43 -1.64
N VAL A 598 1.49 12.62 -2.48
CA VAL A 598 1.50 11.15 -2.44
C VAL A 598 0.18 10.58 -1.92
N LEU A 599 0.13 10.05 -0.71
CA LEU A 599 -1.04 9.39 -0.15
C LEU A 599 -1.48 9.99 1.19
N SER A 600 -1.08 11.25 1.45
CA SER A 600 -1.42 11.97 2.68
C SER A 600 -2.80 12.60 2.59
N GLY A 601 -3.60 12.45 3.65
CA GLY A 601 -4.83 13.22 3.85
C GLY A 601 -4.62 14.47 4.69
N SER A 602 -5.63 15.34 4.75
CA SER A 602 -5.62 16.53 5.61
C SER A 602 -6.55 16.37 6.81
N ALA A 603 -6.16 16.93 7.95
CA ALA A 603 -7.06 17.34 9.02
C ALA A 603 -7.10 18.87 9.06
N ILE A 604 -8.27 19.45 8.79
CA ILE A 604 -8.48 20.90 8.79
C ILE A 604 -9.44 21.24 9.94
N PRO A 605 -8.94 21.75 11.08
CA PRO A 605 -9.74 22.05 12.26
C PRO A 605 -10.97 22.90 11.95
N PHE A 606 -12.08 22.63 12.63
CA PHE A 606 -13.18 23.60 12.71
C PHE A 606 -12.77 24.79 13.58
N PRO A 607 -13.45 25.95 13.46
CA PRO A 607 -13.29 27.02 14.43
C PRO A 607 -13.69 26.54 15.83
N ASP A 608 -12.99 26.99 16.87
CA ASP A 608 -13.28 26.61 18.26
C ASP A 608 -14.58 27.29 18.73
N SER A 609 -14.80 28.55 18.34
CA SER A 609 -15.91 29.41 18.79
C SER A 609 -16.69 30.10 17.66
N GLU A 610 -17.89 30.59 17.98
CA GLU A 610 -18.66 31.46 17.09
C GLU A 610 -17.89 32.73 16.71
N ASP A 611 -17.13 33.31 17.64
CA ASP A 611 -16.38 34.54 17.40
C ASP A 611 -15.18 34.28 16.48
N GLU A 612 -14.49 33.16 16.66
CA GLU A 612 -13.45 32.73 15.72
C GLU A 612 -14.04 32.46 14.33
N ALA A 613 -15.18 31.78 14.25
CA ALA A 613 -15.87 31.53 12.97
C ALA A 613 -16.21 32.85 12.25
N LYS A 614 -16.77 33.83 12.97
CA LYS A 614 -17.08 35.17 12.43
C LYS A 614 -15.82 35.92 11.97
N TRP A 615 -14.73 35.88 12.76
CA TRP A 615 -13.49 36.59 12.43
C TRP A 615 -12.72 35.98 11.27
N SER A 616 -12.65 34.65 11.21
CA SER A 616 -12.00 33.92 10.12
C SER A 616 -12.83 33.89 8.84
N GLY A 617 -14.15 34.05 8.95
CA GLY A 617 -15.11 33.90 7.85
C GLY A 617 -15.42 32.43 7.54
N ASP A 618 -15.10 31.51 8.44
CA ASP A 618 -15.41 30.09 8.30
C ASP A 618 -16.88 29.83 8.63
N LEU A 619 -17.59 29.21 7.69
CA LEU A 619 -19.03 28.94 7.80
C LEU A 619 -19.35 27.58 8.42
N ARG A 620 -18.33 26.74 8.70
CA ARG A 620 -18.53 25.45 9.36
C ARG A 620 -18.94 25.69 10.81
N LEU A 621 -19.85 24.85 11.32
CA LEU A 621 -20.32 24.97 12.71
C LEU A 621 -19.13 24.81 13.67
N PRO A 622 -18.87 25.78 14.56
CA PRO A 622 -17.73 25.73 15.46
C PRO A 622 -17.87 24.64 16.52
N ILE A 623 -16.74 24.22 17.11
CA ILE A 623 -16.67 23.12 18.09
C ILE A 623 -17.58 23.37 19.30
N SER A 624 -17.56 24.58 19.86
CA SER A 624 -18.42 24.99 21.00
C SER A 624 -19.92 24.89 20.73
N MET A 625 -20.35 24.87 19.46
CA MET A 625 -21.75 24.70 19.07
C MET A 625 -22.10 23.24 18.73
N ARG A 626 -21.09 22.37 18.61
CA ARG A 626 -21.26 20.93 18.38
C ARG A 626 -21.31 20.13 19.68
N TYR A 627 -20.43 20.48 20.62
CA TYR A 627 -20.30 19.79 21.89
C TYR A 627 -20.13 20.82 23.00
N GLY A 628 -20.92 20.71 24.06
CA GLY A 628 -20.87 21.64 25.20
C GLY A 628 -19.65 21.42 26.10
N SER A 629 -19.03 20.24 26.05
CA SER A 629 -17.79 19.92 26.76
C SER A 629 -17.00 18.79 26.08
N VAL A 630 -15.83 18.47 26.63
CA VAL A 630 -15.05 17.28 26.24
C VAL A 630 -15.87 16.01 26.46
N GLU A 631 -16.63 15.94 27.54
CA GLU A 631 -17.49 14.80 27.90
C GLU A 631 -18.61 14.60 26.89
N ASP A 632 -19.23 15.68 26.40
CA ASP A 632 -20.22 15.61 25.31
C ASP A 632 -19.61 15.05 24.02
N TYR A 633 -18.38 15.48 23.69
CA TYR A 633 -17.63 14.95 22.55
C TYR A 633 -17.31 13.45 22.73
N LEU A 634 -16.84 13.05 23.91
CA LEU A 634 -16.54 11.64 24.21
C LEU A 634 -17.79 10.78 24.18
N GLN A 635 -18.93 11.29 24.64
CA GLN A 635 -20.21 10.59 24.56
C GLN A 635 -20.65 10.41 23.09
N ALA A 636 -20.42 11.41 22.23
CA ALA A 636 -20.69 11.29 20.80
C ALA A 636 -19.79 10.24 20.12
N ILE A 637 -18.52 10.18 20.49
CA ILE A 637 -17.57 9.14 20.03
C ILE A 637 -18.05 7.75 20.45
N GLU A 638 -18.44 7.57 21.72
CA GLU A 638 -18.94 6.29 22.23
C GLU A 638 -20.23 5.86 21.49
N ASN A 639 -21.15 6.78 21.26
CA ASN A 639 -22.40 6.51 20.53
C ASN A 639 -22.11 6.08 19.08
N ALA A 640 -21.19 6.76 18.40
CA ALA A 640 -20.77 6.38 17.05
C ALA A 640 -20.11 4.99 17.02
N ALA A 641 -19.29 4.67 18.02
CA ALA A 641 -18.68 3.35 18.16
C ALA A 641 -19.75 2.25 18.36
N LYS A 642 -20.73 2.46 19.24
CA LYS A 642 -21.84 1.53 19.47
C LYS A 642 -22.66 1.26 18.20
N LEU A 643 -22.89 2.27 17.37
CA LEU A 643 -23.56 2.09 16.07
C LEU A 643 -22.74 1.20 15.12
N LEU A 644 -21.42 1.40 15.05
CA LEU A 644 -20.54 0.56 14.24
C LEU A 644 -20.50 -0.90 14.74
N VAL A 645 -20.60 -1.12 16.05
CA VAL A 645 -20.71 -2.48 16.62
C VAL A 645 -22.03 -3.13 16.23
N ALA A 646 -23.15 -2.41 16.35
CA ALA A 646 -24.45 -2.90 15.90
C ALA A 646 -24.46 -3.26 14.40
N ASP A 647 -23.71 -2.49 13.60
CA ASP A 647 -23.51 -2.71 12.17
C ASP A 647 -22.51 -3.83 11.84
N ARG A 648 -21.85 -4.44 12.84
CA ARG A 648 -20.76 -5.42 12.69
C ARG A 648 -19.55 -4.89 11.91
N LEU A 649 -19.30 -3.59 12.01
CA LEU A 649 -18.13 -2.91 11.44
C LEU A 649 -17.06 -2.58 12.47
N MET A 650 -17.36 -2.75 13.76
CA MET A 650 -16.45 -2.57 14.88
C MET A 650 -16.73 -3.67 15.91
N LEU A 651 -15.74 -4.00 16.74
CA LEU A 651 -15.91 -4.94 17.84
C LEU A 651 -16.24 -4.19 19.13
N GLU A 652 -17.02 -4.82 20.01
CA GLU A 652 -17.36 -4.24 21.32
C GLU A 652 -16.10 -3.88 22.13
N GLU A 653 -15.06 -4.72 22.06
CA GLU A 653 -13.79 -4.49 22.76
C GLU A 653 -13.03 -3.24 22.28
N ASP A 654 -13.40 -2.67 21.12
CA ASP A 654 -12.73 -1.48 20.58
C ASP A 654 -13.35 -0.16 21.06
N ILE A 655 -14.52 -0.17 21.71
CA ILE A 655 -15.25 1.06 22.10
C ILE A 655 -14.42 1.88 23.08
N GLU A 656 -13.94 1.26 24.16
CA GLU A 656 -13.18 1.95 25.21
C GLU A 656 -11.92 2.61 24.63
N GLY A 657 -11.15 1.85 23.83
CA GLY A 657 -9.95 2.39 23.19
C GLY A 657 -10.23 3.54 22.22
N ALA A 658 -11.39 3.54 21.53
CA ALA A 658 -11.78 4.65 20.67
C ALA A 658 -12.08 5.93 21.48
N VAL A 659 -12.75 5.79 22.62
CA VAL A 659 -13.04 6.90 23.55
C VAL A 659 -11.75 7.44 24.18
N GLU A 660 -10.86 6.56 24.65
CA GLU A 660 -9.56 6.96 25.23
C GLU A 660 -8.69 7.75 24.24
N ARG A 661 -8.59 7.29 23.00
CA ARG A 661 -7.80 7.98 21.97
C ARG A 661 -8.42 9.33 21.58
N ALA A 662 -9.75 9.42 21.56
CA ALA A 662 -10.44 10.68 21.31
C ALA A 662 -10.24 11.70 22.44
N ARG A 663 -10.02 11.26 23.69
CA ARG A 663 -9.83 12.15 24.84
C ARG A 663 -8.68 13.13 24.65
N ALA A 664 -7.50 12.66 24.24
CA ALA A 664 -6.35 13.53 24.01
C ALA A 664 -6.62 14.59 22.92
N LEU A 665 -7.39 14.22 21.89
CA LEU A 665 -7.81 15.14 20.84
C LEU A 665 -8.78 16.17 21.39
N GLY A 666 -9.84 15.72 22.09
CA GLY A 666 -10.80 16.60 22.75
C GLY A 666 -10.12 17.58 23.70
N GLU A 667 -9.26 17.11 24.59
CA GLU A 667 -8.53 17.97 25.54
C GLU A 667 -7.65 19.02 24.83
N ALA A 668 -7.04 18.69 23.70
CA ALA A 668 -6.26 19.66 22.92
C ALA A 668 -7.14 20.78 22.33
N PHE A 669 -8.36 20.46 21.89
CA PHE A 669 -9.30 21.41 21.28
C PHE A 669 -10.18 22.17 22.28
N PHE A 670 -10.52 21.58 23.42
CA PHE A 670 -11.29 22.25 24.49
C PHE A 670 -10.38 22.92 25.54
N GLY A 671 -9.14 22.46 25.68
CA GLY A 671 -8.17 23.04 26.62
C GLY A 671 -7.76 24.47 26.27
N THR A 672 -7.83 24.84 24.98
CA THR A 672 -7.66 26.23 24.49
C THR A 672 -8.83 27.12 24.92
N LEU A 673 -10.07 26.61 24.91
CA LEU A 673 -11.27 27.34 25.35
C LEU A 673 -11.27 27.64 26.87
N SER A 674 -10.64 26.80 27.70
CA SER A 674 -10.63 27.00 29.16
C SER A 674 -9.65 28.08 29.66
N ARG A 675 -8.73 28.56 28.82
CA ARG A 675 -7.67 29.48 29.25
C ARG A 675 -8.09 30.94 29.34
N ASP A 676 -9.24 31.32 28.79
CA ASP A 676 -9.62 32.75 28.70
C ASP A 676 -10.83 33.21 29.53
N ASP A 677 -11.51 32.36 30.33
CA ASP A 677 -12.76 32.80 31.00
C ASP A 677 -12.84 32.69 32.52
N THR A 678 -11.73 32.49 33.25
CA THR A 678 -11.76 32.64 34.72
C THR A 678 -10.51 33.28 35.32
N LYS A 679 -10.30 34.58 35.04
CA LYS A 679 -9.76 35.50 36.06
C LYS A 679 -10.11 36.95 35.70
N PRO A 680 -11.10 37.57 36.36
CA PRO A 680 -11.22 39.02 36.33
C PRO A 680 -9.97 39.60 37.00
N SER A 681 -9.45 40.66 36.38
CA SER A 681 -8.38 41.50 36.90
C SER A 681 -8.61 41.85 38.37
N SER A 682 -7.61 41.63 39.21
CA SER A 682 -7.59 42.15 40.57
C SER A 682 -6.30 42.93 40.81
N GLY A 683 -6.47 44.25 40.94
CA GLY A 683 -5.60 45.15 41.71
C GLY A 683 -4.40 45.72 40.97
#